data_AF-Q2SSN6-F1
#
_entry.id   AF-Q2SSN6-F1
#
_cell.length_a   1.000
_cell.length_b   1.000
_cell.length_c   1.000
_cell.angle_alpha   90.00
_cell.angle_beta   90.00
_cell.angle_gamma   90.00
#
_symmetry.space_group_name_H-M   'P 1'
#
loop_
_entity.id
_entity.type
_entity.pdbx_description
1 polymer ?
#
loop_
_entity_poly.entity_id
_entity_poly.type
_entity_poly.pdbx_seq_one_letter_code
_entity_poly.pdbx_strand_id
1 'polypeptide(L)'
;MKLVTKLSAISLGAFSIFAPIAVINNLTTKNNLLITKRFLSSSNSNSNFELKAYDYVNLIDNKYLDAKINLHNHNGIAYIGVKEFLKALDGLISFSKIRVKPTHNSTFFKEKEITYKFNKDKVTLNSVTKYSNNSQNNTNYQLEIDSKNNTITVSDNDFFTDIFAFYRRGEEDLNIDFLDTKILNKNKHIVFDLKKYGIDVLNDKKDLYLPLVLINQLFLNQSNVQLYFNGERINLFAYSKTLRRVDFLKQLKQSYFNNVNTISPGLKDFQHKYLGFLFDHYYGIKLDKNASYKDLFKKYEKYIKADNTTHYLTSRYLIEQLDDLHSSYLLTGYYNKNLDTINRAVLNTSTPRSDKYKDIARRLSFYYNKELNYKNVYTPDKKTSIISFKNFEIDSAKKIEQSLIEAKKNNVKNIVLDVSFNSGGLLGTAYEIMGFLTDKPFKSYSYNPLTKEQKVETIKSKFKKYDFNYYVLTSPFSFSAGNIFPQLVKDNNVAKVIGFKTAGGASAISQAILPTGDIVQLSSNHVLTNKNHQSLEYGVTPDIKFNFNPFNETKKLFDSSFIQDVVNKDTSKLKNPNFSQTSFVEPNLVHELLKKPTSLQLNKDQKQENEIKNNNTLFSSLKSELRTKEALFILGVIGLLASITTTFIIIKKIKK
;
A
#
# COMPACT_ATOMS: atom_id res chain seq x y z
N MET A 1 -7.85 -2.54 32.04
CA MET A 1 -8.70 -1.36 31.71
C MET A 1 -7.89 -0.10 31.98
N LYS A 2 -7.82 0.82 31.00
CA LYS A 2 -7.06 2.10 30.96
C LYS A 2 -5.53 2.03 30.89
N LEU A 3 -4.95 2.28 29.71
CA LEU A 3 -4.27 3.56 29.40
C LEU A 3 -3.94 3.62 27.89
N VAL A 4 -4.78 4.35 27.17
CA VAL A 4 -4.59 4.80 25.78
C VAL A 4 -4.33 6.32 25.86
N THR A 5 -3.63 6.86 24.86
CA THR A 5 -3.23 8.27 24.64
C THR A 5 -1.90 8.63 25.32
N LYS A 6 -0.91 9.29 24.68
CA LYS A 6 -0.90 10.34 23.65
C LYS A 6 0.53 10.43 23.08
N LEU A 7 0.69 10.64 21.77
CA LEU A 7 1.69 11.56 21.19
C LEU A 7 1.31 11.79 19.71
N SER A 8 0.91 13.01 19.43
CA SER A 8 0.44 13.48 18.12
C SER A 8 1.35 14.60 17.62
N ALA A 9 1.63 14.54 16.32
CA ALA A 9 2.13 15.59 15.43
C ALA A 9 3.63 15.89 15.51
N ILE A 10 4.38 15.32 14.55
CA ILE A 10 5.17 16.04 13.54
C ILE A 10 5.14 15.18 12.26
N SER A 11 4.84 15.84 11.13
CA SER A 11 4.72 15.39 9.73
C SER A 11 5.04 13.93 9.38
N LEU A 12 4.05 13.21 8.82
CA LEU A 12 4.23 12.16 7.79
C LEU A 12 2.85 11.70 7.32
N GLY A 13 2.33 12.34 6.27
CA GLY A 13 1.22 11.80 5.48
C GLY A 13 1.74 10.62 4.65
N ALA A 14 1.94 9.46 5.27
CA ALA A 14 2.33 8.22 4.59
C ALA A 14 2.30 6.98 5.52
N PHE A 15 1.33 6.85 6.44
CA PHE A 15 1.26 5.63 7.27
C PHE A 15 -0.18 5.16 7.55
N SER A 16 -0.97 4.98 6.49
CA SER A 16 -2.02 3.96 6.48
C SER A 16 -1.49 2.75 5.70
N ILE A 17 -0.55 2.00 6.29
CA ILE A 17 0.11 0.79 5.72
C ILE A 17 -0.88 -0.34 5.36
N PHE A 18 -2.17 -0.19 5.60
CA PHE A 18 -3.14 -1.24 5.33
C PHE A 18 -4.24 -0.78 4.38
N ALA A 19 -4.02 -1.01 3.08
CA ALA A 19 -5.07 -1.59 2.25
C ALA A 19 -5.28 -3.06 2.68
N PRO A 20 -6.30 -3.80 2.20
CA PRO A 20 -6.54 -5.17 2.63
C PRO A 20 -5.47 -6.10 2.05
N ILE A 21 -4.27 -6.04 2.61
CA ILE A 21 -3.31 -7.15 2.52
C ILE A 21 -3.99 -8.31 3.22
N ALA A 22 -3.96 -9.50 2.61
CA ALA A 22 -4.49 -10.70 3.25
C ALA A 22 -3.94 -10.79 4.67
N VAL A 23 -4.84 -10.74 5.65
CA VAL A 23 -4.45 -10.91 7.04
C VAL A 23 -4.42 -12.41 7.26
N ILE A 24 -3.23 -12.99 7.16
CA ILE A 24 -3.00 -14.37 7.59
C ILE A 24 -3.00 -14.34 9.12
N ASN A 25 -4.21 -14.20 9.68
CA ASN A 25 -4.49 -14.03 11.11
C ASN A 25 -4.11 -15.25 11.95
N ASN A 26 -3.73 -16.37 11.33
CA ASN A 26 -3.35 -17.60 12.03
C ASN A 26 -1.89 -17.67 12.47
N LEU A 27 -1.14 -16.57 12.43
CA LEU A 27 0.13 -16.47 13.16
C LEU A 27 -0.06 -16.31 14.69
N THR A 28 -1.31 -16.26 15.19
CA THR A 28 -1.60 -16.12 16.64
C THR A 28 -2.21 -17.33 17.33
N THR A 29 -2.43 -18.46 16.65
CA THR A 29 -2.76 -19.71 17.36
C THR A 29 -1.53 -20.58 17.47
N LYS A 30 -1.26 -21.06 18.69
CA LYS A 30 -0.23 -22.00 19.15
C LYS A 30 -0.02 -23.30 18.34
N ASN A 31 -0.47 -23.39 17.09
CA ASN A 31 -0.34 -24.56 16.23
C ASN A 31 0.66 -24.28 15.09
N ASN A 32 1.89 -24.77 15.31
CA ASN A 32 2.81 -25.28 14.29
C ASN A 32 3.17 -24.37 13.09
N LEU A 33 3.62 -23.14 13.34
CA LEU A 33 4.63 -22.57 12.44
C LEU A 33 6.04 -22.97 12.92
N LEU A 34 6.77 -23.60 11.99
CA LEU A 34 8.23 -23.71 11.95
C LEU A 34 8.91 -24.78 12.81
N ILE A 35 8.31 -25.96 12.97
CA ILE A 35 9.08 -27.15 13.37
C ILE A 35 8.64 -28.35 12.53
N THR A 36 9.19 -28.45 11.32
CA THR A 36 9.25 -29.72 10.59
C THR A 36 10.71 -30.02 10.29
N LYS A 37 11.24 -31.00 11.05
CA LYS A 37 12.47 -31.72 10.77
C LYS A 37 12.53 -32.14 9.29
N ARG A 38 13.73 -32.03 8.69
CA ARG A 38 14.19 -32.54 7.37
C ARG A 38 14.00 -31.57 6.20
N PHE A 39 14.98 -31.32 5.33
CA PHE A 39 16.20 -32.03 4.97
C PHE A 39 17.38 -31.05 4.91
N LEU A 40 18.40 -31.27 5.74
CA LEU A 40 19.76 -30.82 5.44
C LEU A 40 20.24 -31.63 4.23
N SER A 41 20.71 -30.96 3.18
CA SER A 41 21.56 -31.61 2.18
C SER A 41 22.97 -31.08 2.31
N SER A 42 23.91 -32.01 2.49
CA SER A 42 25.33 -31.82 2.39
C SER A 42 25.72 -31.29 1.00
N SER A 43 26.72 -30.41 0.99
CA SER A 43 27.40 -29.95 -0.22
C SER A 43 27.95 -31.15 -0.98
N ASN A 44 27.43 -31.40 -2.17
CA ASN A 44 28.11 -32.24 -3.16
C ASN A 44 28.47 -31.38 -4.35
N SER A 45 29.78 -31.12 -4.46
CA SER A 45 30.45 -30.54 -5.60
C SER A 45 30.38 -31.51 -6.78
N ASN A 46 29.76 -31.06 -7.87
CA ASN A 46 30.36 -31.09 -9.20
C ASN A 46 29.48 -30.33 -10.20
N SER A 47 30.15 -29.56 -11.06
CA SER A 47 29.68 -28.60 -12.08
C SER A 47 29.56 -27.14 -11.61
N ASN A 48 29.78 -26.19 -12.54
CA ASN A 48 29.86 -24.72 -12.43
C ASN A 48 28.68 -24.00 -11.73
N PHE A 49 27.75 -24.74 -11.10
CA PHE A 49 26.58 -24.22 -10.42
C PHE A 49 26.75 -24.35 -8.89
N GLU A 50 27.51 -23.43 -8.29
CA GLU A 50 27.80 -23.45 -6.85
C GLU A 50 26.62 -22.90 -6.03
N LEU A 51 26.16 -23.68 -5.04
CA LEU A 51 25.16 -23.27 -4.06
C LEU A 51 25.83 -22.85 -2.76
N LYS A 52 25.44 -21.71 -2.23
CA LYS A 52 25.87 -21.22 -0.92
C LYS A 52 24.68 -21.23 0.04
N ALA A 53 24.91 -21.80 1.23
CA ALA A 53 23.92 -21.84 2.30
C ALA A 53 23.96 -20.53 3.11
N TYR A 54 22.79 -19.93 3.32
CA TYR A 54 22.60 -18.71 4.10
C TYR A 54 21.66 -18.96 5.27
N ASP A 55 21.90 -18.29 6.39
CA ASP A 55 21.06 -18.42 7.57
C ASP A 55 19.63 -17.96 7.30
N TYR A 56 18.65 -18.67 7.87
CA TYR A 56 17.24 -18.35 7.75
C TYR A 56 16.66 -17.86 9.08
N VAL A 57 16.16 -16.62 9.10
CA VAL A 57 15.72 -15.95 10.32
C VAL A 57 14.23 -15.61 10.23
N ASN A 58 13.45 -15.98 11.24
CA ASN A 58 12.05 -15.56 11.35
C ASN A 58 11.93 -14.30 12.24
N LEU A 59 11.81 -13.14 11.60
CA LEU A 59 11.60 -11.85 12.26
C LEU A 59 10.14 -11.59 12.68
N ILE A 60 9.18 -12.41 12.25
CA ILE A 60 7.77 -12.27 12.63
C ILE A 60 7.57 -12.59 14.12
N ASP A 61 8.28 -13.60 14.60
CA ASP A 61 8.24 -14.10 15.97
C ASP A 61 9.55 -13.87 16.73
N ASN A 62 10.51 -13.17 16.10
CA ASN A 62 11.85 -12.92 16.63
C ASN A 62 12.57 -14.20 17.07
N LYS A 63 12.45 -15.26 16.26
CA LYS A 63 13.08 -16.56 16.49
C LYS A 63 14.10 -16.84 15.41
N TYR A 64 15.31 -17.19 15.83
CA TYR A 64 16.28 -17.80 14.94
C TYR A 64 15.80 -19.21 14.60
N LEU A 65 15.76 -19.54 13.32
CA LEU A 65 15.51 -20.91 12.89
C LEU A 65 16.87 -21.54 12.69
N ASP A 66 17.11 -22.71 13.27
CA ASP A 66 18.29 -23.52 12.95
C ASP A 66 18.12 -24.16 11.56
N ALA A 67 18.06 -23.30 10.55
CA ALA A 67 17.76 -23.64 9.17
C ALA A 67 18.59 -22.74 8.24
N LYS A 68 18.93 -23.30 7.09
CA LYS A 68 19.64 -22.59 6.03
C LYS A 68 18.88 -22.68 4.72
N ILE A 69 18.99 -21.64 3.90
CA ILE A 69 18.44 -21.57 2.55
C ILE A 69 19.61 -21.52 1.57
N ASN A 70 19.56 -22.38 0.56
CA ASN A 70 20.57 -22.42 -0.48
C ASN A 70 20.25 -21.45 -1.61
N LEU A 71 21.23 -20.61 -1.95
CA LEU A 71 21.14 -19.68 -3.08
C LEU A 71 22.31 -19.90 -4.03
N HIS A 72 22.05 -19.68 -5.31
CA HIS A 72 23.09 -19.56 -6.32
C HIS A 72 23.36 -18.08 -6.59
N ASN A 73 24.64 -17.68 -6.66
CA ASN A 73 25.00 -16.33 -7.09
C ASN A 73 25.30 -16.34 -8.59
N HIS A 74 24.48 -15.63 -9.36
CA HIS A 74 24.69 -15.45 -10.79
C HIS A 74 24.84 -13.96 -11.11
N ASN A 75 26.04 -13.52 -11.52
CA ASN A 75 26.34 -12.12 -11.82
C ASN A 75 26.01 -11.15 -10.66
N GLY A 76 26.20 -11.57 -9.41
CA GLY A 76 25.91 -10.75 -8.23
C GLY A 76 24.44 -10.74 -7.81
N ILE A 77 23.59 -11.56 -8.43
CA ILE A 77 22.16 -11.69 -8.14
C ILE A 77 21.94 -13.00 -7.38
N ALA A 78 21.14 -12.95 -6.32
CA ALA A 78 20.74 -14.13 -5.58
C ALA A 78 19.60 -14.86 -6.31
N TYR A 79 19.89 -16.07 -6.77
CA TYR A 79 18.93 -16.99 -7.37
C TYR A 79 18.57 -18.09 -6.36
N ILE A 80 17.31 -18.47 -6.32
CA ILE A 80 16.80 -19.55 -5.48
C ILE A 80 16.10 -20.60 -6.35
N GLY A 81 16.32 -21.87 -6.04
CA GLY A 81 15.61 -22.97 -6.69
C GLY A 81 14.13 -22.93 -6.34
N VAL A 82 13.23 -23.22 -7.29
CA VAL A 82 11.78 -23.17 -7.04
C VAL A 82 11.41 -24.08 -5.87
N LYS A 83 11.97 -25.29 -5.81
CA LYS A 83 11.72 -26.23 -4.71
C LYS A 83 12.25 -25.70 -3.37
N GLU A 84 13.40 -25.03 -3.37
CA GLU A 84 13.99 -24.45 -2.15
C GLU A 84 13.17 -23.27 -1.64
N PHE A 85 12.73 -22.36 -2.52
CA PHE A 85 11.85 -21.24 -2.19
C PHE A 85 10.55 -21.72 -1.56
N LEU A 86 9.95 -22.75 -2.16
CA LEU A 86 8.72 -23.35 -1.67
C LEU A 86 8.88 -23.99 -0.28
N LYS A 87 10.00 -24.65 -0.01
CA LYS A 87 10.32 -25.17 1.34
C LYS A 87 10.52 -24.07 2.38
N ALA A 88 11.15 -22.95 1.98
CA ALA A 88 11.34 -21.82 2.89
C ALA A 88 10.00 -21.25 3.39
N LEU A 89 8.93 -21.47 2.64
CA LEU A 89 7.57 -21.03 2.95
C LEU A 89 6.68 -22.14 3.53
N ASP A 90 7.25 -23.29 3.95
CA ASP A 90 6.47 -24.35 4.57
C ASP A 90 5.69 -23.83 5.79
N GLY A 91 4.40 -24.18 5.86
CA GLY A 91 3.45 -23.63 6.84
C GLY A 91 2.67 -22.39 6.35
N LEU A 92 3.29 -21.55 5.51
CA LEU A 92 2.56 -20.51 4.76
C LEU A 92 1.93 -21.10 3.49
N ILE A 93 2.70 -21.95 2.82
CA ILE A 93 2.32 -22.81 1.71
C ILE A 93 2.53 -24.25 2.21
N SER A 94 1.62 -25.18 1.88
CA SER A 94 1.76 -26.58 2.29
C SER A 94 1.78 -27.52 1.09
N PHE A 95 2.84 -28.32 0.99
CA PHE A 95 3.01 -29.38 -0.03
C PHE A 95 2.40 -30.71 0.41
N SER A 96 2.06 -30.83 1.68
CA SER A 96 1.26 -31.92 2.17
C SER A 96 -0.20 -31.63 1.85
N LYS A 97 -0.98 -32.69 1.60
CA LYS A 97 -2.43 -32.55 1.54
C LYS A 97 -2.91 -32.05 2.90
N ILE A 98 -3.53 -30.87 2.94
CA ILE A 98 -4.06 -30.27 4.16
C ILE A 98 -5.58 -30.20 4.11
N ARG A 99 -6.19 -30.26 5.29
CA ARG A 99 -7.62 -30.01 5.48
C ARG A 99 -7.81 -28.75 6.32
N VAL A 100 -8.51 -27.76 5.78
CA VAL A 100 -8.65 -26.44 6.38
C VAL A 100 -10.14 -26.06 6.46
N LYS A 101 -10.58 -25.57 7.63
CA LYS A 101 -11.88 -24.91 7.74
C LYS A 101 -11.70 -23.43 7.38
N PRO A 102 -12.51 -22.87 6.47
CA PRO A 102 -12.39 -21.45 6.08
C PRO A 102 -12.55 -20.49 7.25
N THR A 103 -13.44 -20.80 8.18
CA THR A 103 -13.64 -20.07 9.44
C THR A 103 -13.88 -21.05 10.58
N HIS A 104 -13.68 -20.60 11.83
CA HIS A 104 -13.95 -21.44 13.03
C HIS A 104 -15.38 -22.02 13.04
N ASN A 105 -16.34 -21.26 12.51
CA ASN A 105 -17.75 -21.63 12.49
C ASN A 105 -18.18 -22.30 11.17
N SER A 106 -17.25 -22.53 10.22
CA SER A 106 -17.57 -23.20 8.96
C SER A 106 -17.98 -24.65 9.21
N THR A 107 -19.12 -25.05 8.63
CA THR A 107 -19.64 -26.42 8.64
C THR A 107 -18.99 -27.31 7.56
N PHE A 108 -18.20 -26.72 6.66
CA PHE A 108 -17.48 -27.42 5.59
C PHE A 108 -15.96 -27.23 5.72
N PHE A 109 -15.21 -28.08 5.04
CA PHE A 109 -13.75 -28.00 4.95
C PHE A 109 -13.30 -27.96 3.49
N LYS A 110 -12.09 -27.43 3.29
CA LYS A 110 -11.32 -27.45 2.05
C LYS A 110 -10.21 -28.47 2.20
N GLU A 111 -10.08 -29.41 1.27
CA GLU A 111 -8.87 -30.21 1.12
C GLU A 111 -8.01 -29.58 0.05
N LYS A 112 -6.76 -29.28 0.38
CA LYS A 112 -5.86 -28.62 -0.54
C LYS A 112 -4.58 -29.41 -0.72
N GLU A 113 -4.12 -29.48 -1.95
CA GLU A 113 -2.91 -30.19 -2.35
C GLU A 113 -2.13 -29.35 -3.35
N ILE A 114 -0.82 -29.21 -3.11
CA ILE A 114 0.10 -28.57 -4.04
C ILE A 114 1.13 -29.59 -4.49
N THR A 115 1.24 -29.80 -5.79
CA THR A 115 2.21 -30.71 -6.38
C THR A 115 3.31 -29.94 -7.09
N TYR A 116 4.55 -30.44 -6.98
CA TYR A 116 5.72 -29.93 -7.70
C TYR A 116 6.24 -31.02 -8.63
N LYS A 117 6.50 -30.67 -9.88
CA LYS A 117 7.14 -31.55 -10.86
C LYS A 117 8.22 -30.80 -11.61
N PHE A 118 9.41 -31.38 -11.66
CA PHE A 118 10.50 -30.94 -12.53
C PHE A 118 10.65 -31.92 -13.69
N ASN A 119 10.81 -31.40 -14.91
CA ASN A 119 11.06 -32.19 -16.12
C ASN A 119 12.00 -31.43 -17.05
N LYS A 120 13.30 -31.73 -16.95
CA LYS A 120 14.39 -31.16 -17.76
C LYS A 120 14.42 -29.63 -17.71
N ASP A 121 13.65 -28.97 -18.56
CA ASP A 121 13.63 -27.51 -18.73
C ASP A 121 12.36 -26.85 -18.14
N LYS A 122 11.51 -27.64 -17.46
CA LYS A 122 10.23 -27.17 -16.94
C LYS A 122 10.02 -27.51 -15.48
N VAL A 123 9.47 -26.56 -14.73
CA VAL A 123 8.84 -26.78 -13.43
C VAL A 123 7.35 -26.54 -13.57
N THR A 124 6.54 -27.48 -13.10
CA THR A 124 5.09 -27.35 -13.03
C THR A 124 4.63 -27.45 -11.58
N LEU A 125 3.81 -26.48 -11.15
CA LEU A 125 3.08 -26.49 -9.89
C LEU A 125 1.60 -26.64 -10.18
N ASN A 126 0.91 -27.56 -9.50
CA ASN A 126 -0.55 -27.61 -9.51
C ASN A 126 -1.07 -27.36 -8.10
N SER A 127 -2.05 -26.46 -7.97
CA SER A 127 -2.80 -26.21 -6.75
C SER A 127 -4.23 -26.70 -6.95
N VAL A 128 -4.62 -27.72 -6.18
CA VAL A 128 -5.94 -28.34 -6.23
C VAL A 128 -6.63 -28.11 -4.90
N THR A 129 -7.81 -27.49 -4.93
CA THR A 129 -8.68 -27.32 -3.75
C THR A 129 -10.00 -28.05 -3.98
N LYS A 130 -10.32 -29.00 -3.09
CA LYS A 130 -11.58 -29.74 -3.07
C LYS A 130 -12.44 -29.29 -1.90
N TYR A 131 -13.74 -29.09 -2.15
CA TYR A 131 -14.68 -28.65 -1.14
C TYR A 131 -15.50 -29.83 -0.62
N SER A 132 -15.71 -29.88 0.70
CA SER A 132 -16.53 -30.94 1.31
C SER A 132 -18.03 -30.74 1.12
N ASN A 133 -18.46 -29.56 0.65
CA ASN A 133 -19.84 -29.26 0.32
C ASN A 133 -20.02 -29.20 -1.20
N ASN A 134 -21.18 -29.66 -1.68
CA ASN A 134 -21.48 -29.69 -3.12
C ASN A 134 -21.85 -28.32 -3.70
N SER A 135 -21.91 -27.27 -2.86
CA SER A 135 -22.27 -25.91 -3.28
C SER A 135 -21.08 -25.10 -3.82
N GLN A 136 -19.84 -25.57 -3.66
CA GLN A 136 -18.64 -24.90 -4.16
C GLN A 136 -17.88 -25.81 -5.12
N ASN A 137 -17.45 -25.25 -6.25
CA ASN A 137 -16.71 -25.98 -7.26
C ASN A 137 -15.26 -26.20 -6.81
N ASN A 138 -14.75 -27.41 -7.03
CA ASN A 138 -13.33 -27.69 -6.87
C ASN A 138 -12.51 -26.82 -7.83
N THR A 139 -11.36 -26.35 -7.37
CA THR A 139 -10.41 -25.58 -8.19
C THR A 139 -9.21 -26.43 -8.56
N ASN A 140 -8.65 -26.16 -9.74
CA ASN A 140 -7.40 -26.73 -10.21
C ASN A 140 -6.67 -25.66 -11.01
N TYR A 141 -5.60 -25.13 -10.44
CA TYR A 141 -4.77 -24.10 -11.04
C TYR A 141 -3.36 -24.63 -11.27
N GLN A 142 -2.74 -24.19 -12.37
CA GLN A 142 -1.41 -24.60 -12.76
C GLN A 142 -0.52 -23.38 -13.00
N LEU A 143 0.74 -23.49 -12.55
CA LEU A 143 1.83 -22.59 -12.93
C LEU A 143 2.94 -23.43 -13.57
N GLU A 144 3.44 -22.99 -14.72
CA GLU A 144 4.58 -23.58 -15.41
C GLU A 144 5.70 -22.55 -15.55
N ILE A 145 6.93 -22.94 -15.21
CA ILE A 145 8.16 -22.18 -15.47
C ILE A 145 8.93 -22.96 -16.54
N ASP A 146 9.28 -22.29 -17.64
CA ASP A 146 9.99 -22.87 -18.78
C ASP A 146 11.33 -22.13 -18.97
N SER A 147 12.44 -22.81 -18.71
CA SER A 147 13.78 -22.22 -18.84
C SER A 147 14.27 -22.11 -20.28
N LYS A 148 13.72 -22.90 -21.21
CA LYS A 148 14.09 -22.82 -22.63
C LYS A 148 13.48 -21.56 -23.26
N ASN A 149 12.24 -21.25 -22.90
CA ASN A 149 11.52 -20.08 -23.39
C ASN A 149 11.69 -18.85 -22.51
N ASN A 150 12.22 -18.99 -21.28
CA ASN A 150 12.28 -17.93 -20.27
C ASN A 150 10.89 -17.33 -20.00
N THR A 151 9.91 -18.20 -19.77
CA THR A 151 8.52 -17.80 -19.52
C THR A 151 7.98 -18.43 -18.25
N ILE A 152 7.07 -17.71 -17.59
CA ILE A 152 6.22 -18.27 -16.55
C ILE A 152 4.77 -18.14 -17.01
N THR A 153 4.08 -19.26 -17.05
CA THR A 153 2.69 -19.36 -17.50
C THR A 153 1.81 -19.75 -16.33
N VAL A 154 0.70 -19.05 -16.15
CA VAL A 154 -0.27 -19.32 -15.07
C VAL A 154 -1.65 -19.49 -15.68
N SER A 155 -2.34 -20.58 -15.32
CA SER A 155 -3.67 -20.89 -15.83
C SER A 155 -4.72 -19.84 -15.42
N ASP A 156 -4.53 -19.22 -14.27
CA ASP A 156 -5.46 -18.27 -13.66
C ASP A 156 -4.73 -17.40 -12.62
N ASN A 157 -5.13 -16.15 -12.47
CA ASN A 157 -4.57 -15.26 -11.45
C ASN A 157 -4.83 -15.76 -10.02
N ASP A 158 -5.95 -16.48 -9.82
CA ASP A 158 -6.34 -17.02 -8.52
C ASP A 158 -5.34 -18.03 -7.97
N PHE A 159 -4.45 -18.60 -8.80
CA PHE A 159 -3.34 -19.46 -8.38
C PHE A 159 -2.54 -18.83 -7.23
N PHE A 160 -2.21 -17.54 -7.33
CA PHE A 160 -1.34 -16.85 -6.37
C PHE A 160 -1.99 -16.64 -5.01
N THR A 161 -3.32 -16.72 -4.90
CA THR A 161 -4.02 -16.72 -3.62
C THR A 161 -4.38 -18.12 -3.16
N ASP A 162 -4.72 -19.01 -4.10
CA ASP A 162 -5.09 -20.39 -3.83
C ASP A 162 -3.90 -21.17 -3.26
N ILE A 163 -2.64 -20.81 -3.60
CA ILE A 163 -1.43 -21.50 -3.10
C ILE A 163 -1.15 -21.33 -1.60
N PHE A 164 -1.78 -20.39 -0.89
CA PHE A 164 -1.60 -20.24 0.57
C PHE A 164 -2.40 -21.27 1.38
N ALA A 165 -1.77 -21.87 2.40
CA ALA A 165 -2.43 -22.84 3.27
C ALA A 165 -3.67 -22.22 3.95
N PHE A 166 -3.58 -20.94 4.31
CA PHE A 166 -4.69 -20.13 4.79
C PHE A 166 -4.64 -18.76 4.14
N TYR A 167 -5.69 -18.39 3.43
CA TYR A 167 -5.88 -17.06 2.85
C TYR A 167 -7.21 -16.50 3.34
N ARG A 168 -7.18 -15.30 3.90
CA ARG A 168 -8.37 -14.58 4.35
C ARG A 168 -8.22 -13.10 4.09
N ARG A 169 -9.29 -12.47 3.59
CA ARG A 169 -9.34 -11.03 3.44
C ARG A 169 -9.48 -10.35 4.81
N GLY A 170 -8.83 -9.22 4.99
CA GLY A 170 -8.96 -8.44 6.24
C GLY A 170 -10.39 -7.94 6.49
N GLU A 171 -11.17 -7.71 5.42
CA GLU A 171 -12.55 -7.24 5.53
C GLU A 171 -13.52 -8.31 6.04
N GLU A 172 -13.14 -9.59 6.02
CA GLU A 172 -13.99 -10.67 6.54
C GLU A 172 -14.10 -10.65 8.07
N ASP A 173 -13.25 -9.89 8.77
CA ASP A 173 -13.36 -9.66 10.22
C ASP A 173 -14.32 -8.51 10.59
N LEU A 174 -14.91 -7.85 9.59
CA LEU A 174 -15.83 -6.72 9.76
C LEU A 174 -17.31 -7.17 9.71
N ASN A 175 -18.21 -6.22 9.99
CA ASN A 175 -19.66 -6.45 10.00
C ASN A 175 -20.25 -6.42 8.58
N ILE A 176 -19.69 -7.23 7.68
CA ILE A 176 -20.05 -7.29 6.26
C ILE A 176 -20.13 -8.74 5.80
N ASP A 177 -21.02 -9.01 4.85
CA ASP A 177 -21.09 -10.26 4.11
C ASP A 177 -20.84 -10.00 2.62
N PHE A 178 -19.94 -10.78 2.02
CA PHE A 178 -19.76 -10.85 0.56
C PHE A 178 -20.71 -11.93 0.02
N LEU A 179 -21.81 -11.51 -0.59
CA LEU A 179 -22.89 -12.40 -1.01
C LEU A 179 -22.62 -13.08 -2.35
N ASP A 180 -21.97 -12.38 -3.28
CA ASP A 180 -21.67 -12.89 -4.62
C ASP A 180 -20.45 -12.19 -5.22
N THR A 181 -19.76 -12.88 -6.13
CA THR A 181 -18.64 -12.36 -6.92
C THR A 181 -18.78 -12.84 -8.36
N LYS A 182 -18.93 -11.88 -9.29
CA LYS A 182 -19.02 -12.16 -10.73
C LYS A 182 -17.80 -11.58 -11.46
N ILE A 183 -17.11 -12.43 -12.22
CA ILE A 183 -16.07 -12.03 -13.17
C ILE A 183 -16.71 -11.99 -14.56
N LEU A 184 -16.73 -10.81 -15.19
CA LEU A 184 -17.45 -10.60 -16.46
C LEU A 184 -16.69 -11.12 -17.68
N ASN A 185 -15.36 -11.07 -17.63
CA ASN A 185 -14.46 -11.44 -18.72
C ASN A 185 -13.23 -12.15 -18.14
N LYS A 186 -13.43 -13.39 -17.70
CA LYS A 186 -12.38 -14.19 -17.07
C LYS A 186 -11.25 -14.50 -18.05
N ASN A 187 -10.02 -14.16 -17.69
CA ASN A 187 -8.85 -14.43 -18.52
C ASN A 187 -8.05 -15.61 -17.95
N LYS A 188 -8.13 -16.75 -18.63
CA LYS A 188 -7.54 -18.01 -18.19
C LYS A 188 -6.16 -18.27 -18.81
N HIS A 189 -5.28 -17.27 -18.81
CA HIS A 189 -3.87 -17.47 -19.15
C HIS A 189 -3.07 -16.20 -18.89
N ILE A 190 -2.07 -16.27 -18.02
CA ILE A 190 -1.11 -15.16 -17.82
C ILE A 190 0.26 -15.68 -18.23
N VAL A 191 0.94 -14.93 -19.11
CA VAL A 191 2.33 -15.23 -19.51
C VAL A 191 3.22 -14.09 -19.07
N PHE A 192 4.17 -14.40 -18.20
CA PHE A 192 5.29 -13.54 -17.86
C PHE A 192 6.46 -13.90 -18.78
N ASP A 193 6.66 -13.11 -19.82
CA ASP A 193 7.82 -13.22 -20.71
C ASP A 193 9.03 -12.56 -20.05
N LEU A 194 9.91 -13.38 -19.44
CA LEU A 194 11.10 -12.90 -18.74
C LEU A 194 12.21 -12.49 -19.73
N LYS A 195 12.24 -13.11 -20.91
CA LYS A 195 13.16 -12.77 -22.00
C LYS A 195 12.96 -11.32 -22.44
N LYS A 196 11.71 -10.83 -22.48
CA LYS A 196 11.40 -9.41 -22.75
C LYS A 196 12.18 -8.45 -21.84
N TYR A 197 12.50 -8.84 -20.62
CA TYR A 197 13.23 -7.99 -19.66
C TYR A 197 14.70 -8.38 -19.49
N GLY A 198 15.18 -9.40 -20.21
CA GLY A 198 16.53 -9.92 -20.04
C GLY A 198 16.76 -10.54 -18.67
N ILE A 199 15.73 -11.24 -18.16
CA ILE A 199 15.78 -11.99 -16.91
C ILE A 199 15.84 -13.47 -17.27
N ASP A 200 16.89 -14.14 -16.79
CA ASP A 200 17.16 -15.54 -17.12
C ASP A 200 16.55 -16.48 -16.09
N VAL A 201 16.13 -17.66 -16.55
CA VAL A 201 15.81 -18.81 -15.69
C VAL A 201 16.98 -19.78 -15.79
N LEU A 202 17.64 -20.04 -14.66
CA LEU A 202 18.78 -20.96 -14.64
C LEU A 202 18.31 -22.39 -14.38
N ASN A 203 19.07 -23.37 -14.83
CA ASN A 203 18.72 -24.79 -14.74
C ASN A 203 19.97 -25.60 -14.36
N ASP A 204 19.93 -26.31 -13.24
CA ASP A 204 21.02 -27.18 -12.76
C ASP A 204 20.77 -28.68 -13.05
N LYS A 205 19.73 -28.99 -13.85
CA LYS A 205 19.19 -30.32 -14.16
C LYS A 205 18.45 -31.00 -13.01
N LYS A 206 18.26 -30.34 -11.87
CA LYS A 206 17.50 -30.84 -10.71
C LYS A 206 16.33 -29.93 -10.34
N ASP A 207 16.49 -28.63 -10.58
CA ASP A 207 15.51 -27.58 -10.34
C ASP A 207 15.72 -26.42 -11.34
N LEU A 208 14.74 -25.52 -11.39
CA LEU A 208 14.88 -24.22 -12.02
C LEU A 208 15.09 -23.14 -10.97
N TYR A 209 15.90 -22.16 -11.31
CA TYR A 209 16.30 -21.09 -10.43
C TYR A 209 15.84 -19.74 -10.99
N LEU A 210 15.19 -18.96 -10.13
CA LEU A 210 14.75 -17.60 -10.42
C LEU A 210 15.44 -16.61 -9.48
N PRO A 211 15.61 -15.34 -9.89
CA PRO A 211 16.02 -14.30 -8.95
C PRO A 211 15.08 -14.28 -7.74
N LEU A 212 15.64 -14.25 -6.53
CA LEU A 212 14.85 -14.33 -5.30
C LEU A 212 13.75 -13.27 -5.24
N VAL A 213 14.06 -12.02 -5.60
CA VAL A 213 13.07 -10.93 -5.58
C VAL A 213 11.94 -11.14 -6.59
N LEU A 214 12.22 -11.79 -7.73
CA LEU A 214 11.21 -12.09 -8.75
C LEU A 214 10.24 -13.17 -8.26
N ILE A 215 10.75 -14.31 -7.80
CA ILE A 215 9.89 -15.40 -7.32
C ILE A 215 9.15 -14.99 -6.04
N ASN A 216 9.78 -14.20 -5.17
CA ASN A 216 9.14 -13.60 -4.01
C ASN A 216 7.99 -12.67 -4.43
N GLN A 217 8.19 -11.79 -5.41
CA GLN A 217 7.12 -10.92 -5.93
C GLN A 217 6.01 -11.73 -6.61
N LEU A 218 6.31 -12.77 -7.37
CA LEU A 218 5.30 -13.61 -8.02
C LEU A 218 4.38 -14.28 -6.99
N PHE A 219 4.97 -15.03 -6.05
CA PHE A 219 4.22 -15.88 -5.14
C PHE A 219 3.67 -15.15 -3.92
N LEU A 220 4.37 -14.12 -3.43
CA LEU A 220 4.03 -13.45 -2.17
C LEU A 220 3.46 -12.04 -2.35
N ASN A 221 3.19 -11.54 -3.57
CA ASN A 221 2.61 -10.21 -3.76
C ASN A 221 1.30 -9.96 -3.00
N GLN A 222 0.50 -10.99 -2.74
CA GLN A 222 -0.76 -10.89 -1.99
C GLN A 222 -0.59 -11.19 -0.48
N SER A 223 0.64 -11.40 -0.01
CA SER A 223 0.97 -11.78 1.36
C SER A 223 1.63 -10.63 2.12
N ASN A 224 1.23 -10.44 3.38
CA ASN A 224 1.94 -9.54 4.30
C ASN A 224 3.33 -10.10 4.68
N VAL A 225 3.53 -11.41 4.53
CA VAL A 225 4.77 -12.13 4.83
C VAL A 225 5.62 -12.27 3.57
N GLN A 226 6.91 -11.99 3.69
CA GLN A 226 7.88 -11.92 2.60
C GLN A 226 9.23 -12.52 3.00
N LEU A 227 10.04 -12.90 2.00
CA LEU A 227 11.47 -13.17 2.17
C LEU A 227 12.31 -11.95 1.81
N TYR A 228 13.31 -11.63 2.63
CA TYR A 228 14.24 -10.53 2.41
C TYR A 228 15.68 -10.98 2.57
N PHE A 229 16.45 -10.94 1.47
CA PHE A 229 17.87 -11.18 1.49
C PHE A 229 18.63 -9.88 1.72
N ASN A 230 19.48 -9.83 2.74
CA ASN A 230 20.30 -8.66 3.04
C ASN A 230 21.79 -8.85 2.68
N GLY A 231 22.07 -9.86 1.84
CA GLY A 231 23.42 -10.26 1.43
C GLY A 231 24.08 -11.29 2.36
N GLU A 232 23.66 -11.37 3.62
CA GLU A 232 24.26 -12.27 4.62
C GLU A 232 23.29 -13.37 5.09
N ARG A 233 22.00 -13.06 5.14
CA ARG A 233 20.96 -13.98 5.61
C ARG A 233 19.63 -13.72 4.92
N ILE A 234 18.74 -14.71 4.97
CA ILE A 234 17.36 -14.61 4.49
C ILE A 234 16.44 -14.40 5.68
N ASN A 235 15.65 -13.34 5.63
CA ASN A 235 14.71 -12.98 6.68
C ASN A 235 13.28 -13.23 6.22
N LEU A 236 12.54 -14.07 6.93
CA LEU A 236 11.08 -14.11 6.87
C LEU A 236 10.54 -12.96 7.73
N PHE A 237 9.83 -12.02 7.12
CA PHE A 237 9.32 -10.86 7.84
C PHE A 237 7.91 -10.50 7.37
N ALA A 238 7.23 -9.68 8.16
CA ALA A 238 5.89 -9.18 7.86
C ALA A 238 5.94 -7.66 7.68
N TYR A 239 5.51 -7.13 6.53
CA TYR A 239 5.56 -5.68 6.26
C TYR A 239 4.92 -4.88 7.40
N SER A 240 3.73 -5.29 7.82
CA SER A 240 2.97 -4.61 8.86
C SER A 240 3.64 -4.53 10.23
N LYS A 241 4.41 -5.56 10.61
CA LYS A 241 5.13 -5.62 11.88
C LYS A 241 6.45 -4.88 11.77
N THR A 242 7.20 -5.14 10.71
CA THR A 242 8.59 -4.69 10.56
C THR A 242 8.69 -3.23 10.18
N LEU A 243 7.91 -2.74 9.19
CA LEU A 243 8.04 -1.36 8.72
C LEU A 243 7.59 -0.30 9.73
N ARG A 244 6.89 -0.71 10.79
CA ARG A 244 6.42 0.19 11.86
C ARG A 244 7.40 0.35 13.01
N ARG A 245 8.47 -0.47 13.08
CA ARG A 245 9.43 -0.40 14.18
C ARG A 245 10.86 -0.26 13.70
N VAL A 246 11.53 0.77 14.22
CA VAL A 246 12.91 1.10 13.85
C VAL A 246 13.88 -0.03 14.17
N ASP A 247 13.69 -0.75 15.27
CA ASP A 247 14.55 -1.86 15.66
C ASP A 247 14.41 -3.09 14.74
N PHE A 248 13.19 -3.44 14.34
CA PHE A 248 12.95 -4.48 13.34
C PHE A 248 13.47 -4.09 11.96
N LEU A 249 13.36 -2.82 11.57
CA LEU A 249 13.97 -2.30 10.34
C LEU A 249 15.50 -2.42 10.36
N LYS A 250 16.14 -2.13 11.51
CA LYS A 250 17.58 -2.31 11.68
C LYS A 250 17.96 -3.78 11.53
N GLN A 251 17.27 -4.69 12.21
CA GLN A 251 17.52 -6.13 12.12
C GLN A 251 17.37 -6.67 10.69
N LEU A 252 16.33 -6.25 9.98
CA LEU A 252 16.08 -6.66 8.59
C LEU A 252 17.27 -6.33 7.68
N LYS A 253 17.87 -5.15 7.86
CA LYS A 253 18.94 -4.61 7.00
C LYS A 253 20.35 -4.91 7.49
N GLN A 254 20.51 -5.29 8.75
CA GLN A 254 21.82 -5.47 9.35
C GLN A 254 22.59 -6.61 8.67
N SER A 255 23.71 -6.26 8.04
CA SER A 255 24.62 -7.22 7.42
C SER A 255 26.00 -6.59 7.20
N TYR A 256 27.01 -7.43 6.93
CA TYR A 256 28.34 -6.93 6.55
C TYR A 256 28.33 -6.01 5.32
N PHE A 257 27.34 -6.15 4.43
CA PHE A 257 27.16 -5.28 3.26
C PHE A 257 26.82 -3.83 3.62
N ASN A 258 26.41 -3.55 4.86
CA ASN A 258 26.24 -2.18 5.34
C ASN A 258 27.53 -1.35 5.26
N ASN A 259 28.70 -2.01 5.22
CA ASN A 259 30.01 -1.37 5.10
C ASN A 259 30.63 -1.49 3.69
N VAL A 260 29.92 -2.10 2.73
CA VAL A 260 30.40 -2.28 1.36
C VAL A 260 30.03 -1.05 0.53
N ASN A 261 31.06 -0.35 0.05
CA ASN A 261 30.94 0.93 -0.66
C ASN A 261 30.49 0.79 -2.13
N THR A 262 30.38 -0.43 -2.64
CA THR A 262 30.03 -0.71 -4.03
C THR A 262 29.01 -1.84 -4.14
N ILE A 263 27.84 -1.53 -4.69
CA ILE A 263 26.91 -2.54 -5.19
C ILE A 263 27.49 -3.11 -6.49
N SER A 264 27.41 -4.43 -6.66
CA SER A 264 27.96 -5.10 -7.84
C SER A 264 27.30 -4.59 -9.14
N PRO A 265 28.06 -4.48 -10.25
CA PRO A 265 27.51 -4.02 -11.54
C PRO A 265 26.33 -4.87 -12.04
N GLY A 266 26.41 -6.20 -11.88
CA GLY A 266 25.35 -7.10 -12.31
C GLY A 266 24.06 -6.95 -11.49
N LEU A 267 24.14 -6.66 -10.19
CA LEU A 267 22.94 -6.39 -9.38
C LEU A 267 22.26 -5.07 -9.76
N LYS A 268 23.04 -4.03 -10.09
CA LYS A 268 22.51 -2.76 -10.62
C LYS A 268 21.86 -2.92 -12.00
N ASP A 269 22.50 -3.69 -12.88
CA ASP A 269 21.93 -4.04 -14.19
C ASP A 269 20.62 -4.81 -14.05
N PHE A 270 20.59 -5.80 -13.15
CA PHE A 270 19.37 -6.54 -12.85
C PHE A 270 18.27 -5.66 -12.27
N GLN A 271 18.57 -4.72 -11.37
CA GLN A 271 17.57 -3.77 -10.86
C GLN A 271 16.96 -2.92 -11.97
N HIS A 272 17.78 -2.39 -12.88
CA HIS A 272 17.27 -1.66 -14.04
C HIS A 272 16.30 -2.51 -14.87
N LYS A 273 16.66 -3.76 -15.18
CA LYS A 273 15.80 -4.71 -15.92
C LYS A 273 14.52 -5.07 -15.16
N TYR A 274 14.67 -5.37 -13.87
CA TYR A 274 13.59 -5.80 -12.99
C TYR A 274 12.56 -4.70 -12.75
N LEU A 275 12.95 -3.42 -12.70
CA LEU A 275 11.99 -2.32 -12.61
C LEU A 275 10.99 -2.32 -13.77
N GLY A 276 11.46 -2.59 -15.00
CA GLY A 276 10.57 -2.74 -16.16
C GLY A 276 9.58 -3.88 -15.98
N PHE A 277 10.05 -5.05 -15.53
CA PHE A 277 9.19 -6.20 -15.24
C PHE A 277 8.17 -5.89 -14.15
N LEU A 278 8.62 -5.33 -13.03
CA LEU A 278 7.82 -5.03 -11.86
C LEU A 278 6.66 -4.09 -12.22
N PHE A 279 6.94 -3.00 -12.92
CA PHE A 279 5.92 -2.02 -13.25
C PHE A 279 4.95 -2.50 -14.33
N ASP A 280 5.46 -3.13 -15.40
CA ASP A 280 4.60 -3.66 -16.47
C ASP A 280 3.60 -4.68 -15.93
N HIS A 281 3.97 -5.48 -14.91
CA HIS A 281 3.11 -6.54 -14.40
C HIS A 281 2.38 -6.20 -13.10
N TYR A 282 2.93 -5.39 -12.20
CA TYR A 282 2.38 -5.19 -10.85
C TYR A 282 1.92 -3.76 -10.53
N TYR A 283 2.27 -2.78 -11.36
CA TYR A 283 1.81 -1.40 -11.17
C TYR A 283 0.47 -1.15 -11.87
N GLY A 284 -0.57 -0.80 -11.11
CA GLY A 284 -1.95 -0.70 -11.58
C GLY A 284 -2.23 0.48 -12.51
N ILE A 285 -1.45 1.56 -12.39
CA ILE A 285 -1.55 2.71 -13.29
C ILE A 285 -0.69 2.40 -14.51
N LYS A 286 -1.33 2.03 -15.63
CA LYS A 286 -0.63 1.69 -16.87
C LYS A 286 -0.38 2.94 -17.71
N LEU A 287 0.76 2.95 -18.40
CA LEU A 287 1.02 3.93 -19.46
C LEU A 287 0.00 3.77 -20.60
N ASP A 288 -0.10 4.78 -21.45
CA ASP A 288 -0.99 4.74 -22.63
C ASP A 288 -0.72 3.51 -23.51
N LYS A 289 -1.76 3.12 -24.26
CA LYS A 289 -1.89 1.81 -24.92
C LYS A 289 -0.59 1.39 -25.64
N ASN A 290 0.06 0.37 -25.07
CA ASN A 290 1.26 -0.35 -25.53
C ASN A 290 2.62 0.19 -25.08
N ALA A 291 2.69 1.28 -24.30
CA ALA A 291 3.94 1.73 -23.71
C ALA A 291 4.38 0.82 -22.55
N SER A 292 5.67 0.50 -22.50
CA SER A 292 6.28 -0.30 -21.43
C SER A 292 7.10 0.58 -20.48
N TYR A 293 7.00 0.31 -19.18
CA TYR A 293 7.86 0.93 -18.17
C TYR A 293 9.33 0.56 -18.37
N LYS A 294 9.62 -0.54 -19.07
CA LYS A 294 10.99 -0.89 -19.49
C LYS A 294 11.64 0.25 -20.28
N ASP A 295 10.91 0.81 -21.25
CA ASP A 295 11.44 1.88 -22.11
C ASP A 295 11.58 3.20 -21.35
N LEU A 296 10.71 3.42 -20.35
CA LEU A 296 10.83 4.54 -19.44
C LEU A 296 12.12 4.44 -18.61
N PHE A 297 12.34 3.31 -17.94
CA PHE A 297 13.48 3.17 -17.04
C PHE A 297 14.83 3.07 -17.76
N LYS A 298 14.84 2.70 -19.04
CA LYS A 298 16.03 2.78 -19.91
C LYS A 298 16.66 4.18 -19.94
N LYS A 299 15.85 5.25 -19.84
CA LYS A 299 16.36 6.64 -19.79
C LYS A 299 17.18 6.93 -18.54
N TYR A 300 17.00 6.14 -17.48
CA TYR A 300 17.66 6.30 -16.18
C TYR A 300 18.74 5.26 -15.93
N GLU A 301 19.04 4.40 -16.90
CA GLU A 301 19.99 3.30 -16.79
C GLU A 301 21.36 3.76 -16.25
N LYS A 302 21.89 4.87 -16.78
CA LYS A 302 23.16 5.47 -16.32
C LYS A 302 23.16 5.78 -14.83
N TYR A 303 22.05 6.30 -14.30
CA TYR A 303 21.93 6.72 -12.90
C TYR A 303 21.62 5.54 -11.97
N ILE A 304 20.84 4.57 -12.44
CA ILE A 304 20.64 3.29 -11.72
C ILE A 304 21.96 2.54 -11.60
N LYS A 305 22.82 2.58 -12.64
CA LYS A 305 24.12 1.90 -12.64
C LYS A 305 25.28 2.71 -12.01
N ALA A 306 25.00 3.90 -11.47
CA ALA A 306 26.01 4.79 -10.88
C ALA A 306 26.52 4.30 -9.51
N ASP A 307 27.18 5.16 -8.72
CA ASP A 307 27.59 4.84 -7.34
C ASP A 307 26.37 4.56 -6.44
N ASN A 308 26.60 4.01 -5.25
CA ASN A 308 25.52 3.57 -4.35
C ASN A 308 24.58 4.72 -3.96
N THR A 309 25.10 5.93 -3.75
CA THR A 309 24.28 7.08 -3.36
C THR A 309 23.38 7.48 -4.52
N THR A 310 23.95 7.65 -5.72
CA THR A 310 23.19 8.00 -6.92
C THR A 310 22.17 6.92 -7.28
N HIS A 311 22.51 5.64 -7.13
CA HIS A 311 21.60 4.51 -7.36
C HIS A 311 20.34 4.59 -6.48
N TYR A 312 20.52 4.77 -5.16
CA TYR A 312 19.41 4.85 -4.22
C TYR A 312 18.58 6.12 -4.42
N LEU A 313 19.23 7.27 -4.67
CA LEU A 313 18.53 8.51 -5.00
C LEU A 313 17.72 8.39 -6.29
N THR A 314 18.24 7.70 -7.30
CA THR A 314 17.52 7.46 -8.56
C THR A 314 16.30 6.58 -8.35
N SER A 315 16.44 5.50 -7.57
CA SER A 315 15.31 4.62 -7.25
C SER A 315 14.21 5.40 -6.50
N ARG A 316 14.58 6.22 -5.51
CA ARG A 316 13.65 7.11 -4.82
C ARG A 316 12.98 8.12 -5.76
N TYR A 317 13.78 8.80 -6.59
CA TYR A 317 13.30 9.77 -7.57
C TYR A 317 12.27 9.15 -8.53
N LEU A 318 12.55 7.97 -9.08
CA LEU A 318 11.65 7.28 -9.99
C LEU A 318 10.28 7.00 -9.39
N ILE A 319 10.21 6.62 -8.11
CA ILE A 319 8.95 6.38 -7.41
C ILE A 319 8.22 7.69 -7.12
N GLU A 320 8.94 8.71 -6.64
CA GLU A 320 8.36 10.02 -6.30
C GLU A 320 7.88 10.80 -7.54
N GLN A 321 8.35 10.47 -8.74
CA GLN A 321 7.97 11.12 -10.00
C GLN A 321 6.79 10.47 -10.73
N LEU A 322 6.20 9.41 -10.18
CA LEU A 322 5.03 8.76 -10.79
C LEU A 322 3.77 9.66 -10.78
N ASP A 323 3.78 10.75 -10.02
CA ASP A 323 2.61 11.58 -9.70
C ASP A 323 1.41 10.76 -9.20
N ASP A 324 1.74 9.71 -8.44
CA ASP A 324 0.81 8.76 -7.85
C ASP A 324 0.84 8.90 -6.33
N LEU A 325 -0.28 9.36 -5.77
CA LEU A 325 -0.46 9.58 -4.33
C LEU A 325 -0.44 8.29 -3.50
N HIS A 326 -0.61 7.11 -4.13
CA HIS A 326 -0.53 5.79 -3.48
C HIS A 326 0.86 5.16 -3.54
N SER A 327 1.77 5.66 -4.39
CA SER A 327 3.12 5.12 -4.53
C SER A 327 4.13 5.88 -3.66
N SER A 328 5.04 5.16 -3.02
CA SER A 328 6.05 5.78 -2.15
C SER A 328 7.28 4.91 -1.98
N TYR A 329 8.42 5.54 -1.69
CA TYR A 329 9.66 4.84 -1.37
C TYR A 329 9.76 4.65 0.15
N LEU A 330 9.60 3.41 0.63
CA LEU A 330 9.41 3.11 2.04
C LEU A 330 10.72 2.86 2.79
N LEU A 331 11.65 2.16 2.15
CA LEU A 331 12.90 1.75 2.80
C LEU A 331 14.06 1.76 1.80
N THR A 332 15.17 2.38 2.17
CA THR A 332 16.42 2.27 1.41
C THR A 332 17.10 0.92 1.64
N GLY A 333 17.76 0.38 0.62
CA GLY A 333 18.52 -0.86 0.70
C GLY A 333 19.69 -0.86 1.70
N TYR A 334 20.37 -2.01 1.80
CA TYR A 334 21.33 -2.33 2.87
C TYR A 334 22.80 -2.04 2.53
N TYR A 335 23.17 -1.61 1.32
CA TYR A 335 24.56 -1.25 1.03
C TYR A 335 24.97 0.09 1.68
N ASN A 336 26.28 0.27 1.88
CA ASN A 336 26.81 1.54 2.35
C ASN A 336 26.48 2.65 1.36
N LYS A 337 26.16 3.82 1.90
CA LYS A 337 25.72 5.00 1.17
C LYS A 337 25.99 6.22 2.03
N ASN A 338 26.23 7.36 1.40
CA ASN A 338 26.41 8.61 2.13
C ASN A 338 25.04 9.07 2.66
N LEU A 339 24.72 8.69 3.90
CA LEU A 339 23.45 9.01 4.55
C LEU A 339 23.23 10.53 4.67
N ASP A 340 24.29 11.29 4.91
CA ASP A 340 24.19 12.76 4.98
C ASP A 340 23.80 13.35 3.64
N THR A 341 24.25 12.77 2.53
CA THR A 341 23.87 13.19 1.18
C THR A 341 22.43 12.80 0.88
N ILE A 342 22.01 11.58 1.24
CA ILE A 342 20.63 11.12 1.00
C ILE A 342 19.61 11.90 1.83
N ASN A 343 19.94 12.17 3.09
CA ASN A 343 19.06 12.90 4.00
C ASN A 343 18.98 14.40 3.66
N ARG A 344 20.07 14.99 3.14
CA ARG A 344 20.09 16.40 2.69
C ARG A 344 19.64 16.58 1.23
N ALA A 345 19.61 15.52 0.43
CA ALA A 345 19.13 15.58 -0.94
C ALA A 345 17.65 15.96 -0.94
N VAL A 346 17.37 17.22 -1.22
CA VAL A 346 16.04 17.68 -1.63
C VAL A 346 15.90 17.29 -3.10
N LEU A 347 15.33 16.12 -3.34
CA LEU A 347 14.92 15.77 -4.70
C LEU A 347 13.78 16.72 -5.07
N ASN A 348 13.90 17.44 -6.19
CA ASN A 348 12.78 18.19 -6.73
C ASN A 348 11.77 17.21 -7.33
N THR A 349 10.96 16.62 -6.45
CA THR A 349 9.94 15.64 -6.80
C THR A 349 8.53 16.20 -6.73
N SER A 350 8.43 17.54 -6.83
CA SER A 350 7.16 18.23 -7.08
C SER A 350 6.53 17.67 -8.35
N THR A 351 5.25 17.32 -8.23
CA THR A 351 4.43 16.85 -9.34
C THR A 351 3.06 17.52 -9.23
N PRO A 352 2.38 17.82 -10.36
CA PRO A 352 1.16 18.62 -10.34
C PRO A 352 0.06 18.07 -9.42
N ARG A 353 -0.17 16.75 -9.42
CA ARG A 353 -1.21 16.15 -8.56
C ARG A 353 -0.78 16.13 -7.09
N SER A 354 0.47 15.78 -6.79
CA SER A 354 1.03 15.78 -5.42
C SER A 354 0.99 17.18 -4.79
N ASP A 355 1.40 18.20 -5.53
CA ASP A 355 1.44 19.58 -5.03
C ASP A 355 0.04 20.14 -4.81
N LYS A 356 -0.87 19.90 -5.75
CA LYS A 356 -2.28 20.28 -5.61
C LYS A 356 -2.89 19.62 -4.38
N TYR A 357 -2.60 18.34 -4.15
CA TYR A 357 -3.07 17.59 -2.98
C TYR A 357 -2.51 18.14 -1.67
N LYS A 358 -1.21 18.45 -1.60
CA LYS A 358 -0.57 19.06 -0.43
C LYS A 358 -1.10 20.46 -0.15
N ASP A 359 -1.33 21.28 -1.18
CA ASP A 359 -1.83 22.64 -1.02
C ASP A 359 -3.26 22.64 -0.45
N ILE A 360 -4.17 21.83 -1.02
CA ILE A 360 -5.53 21.75 -0.50
C ILE A 360 -5.56 21.15 0.92
N ALA A 361 -4.71 20.16 1.22
CA ALA A 361 -4.57 19.61 2.56
C ALA A 361 -4.21 20.68 3.59
N ARG A 362 -3.19 21.48 3.27
CA ARG A 362 -2.73 22.60 4.11
C ARG A 362 -3.85 23.61 4.32
N ARG A 363 -4.56 24.01 3.27
CA ARG A 363 -5.66 24.98 3.34
C ARG A 363 -6.83 24.50 4.20
N LEU A 364 -7.28 23.26 3.99
CA LEU A 364 -8.38 22.66 4.76
C LEU A 364 -8.00 22.49 6.25
N SER A 365 -6.72 22.20 6.54
CA SER A 365 -6.26 21.98 7.91
C SER A 365 -6.44 23.18 8.85
N PHE A 366 -6.53 24.41 8.32
CA PHE A 366 -6.79 25.61 9.12
C PHE A 366 -8.23 25.68 9.66
N TYR A 367 -9.17 24.99 8.99
CA TYR A 367 -10.60 25.05 9.33
C TYR A 367 -11.13 23.73 9.91
N TYR A 368 -10.43 22.62 9.64
CA TYR A 368 -10.83 21.31 10.14
C TYR A 368 -10.62 21.20 11.65
N ASN A 369 -11.70 20.94 12.39
CA ASN A 369 -11.64 20.68 13.83
C ASN A 369 -11.74 19.18 14.14
N LYS A 370 -10.59 18.57 14.46
CA LYS A 370 -10.52 17.13 14.81
C LYS A 370 -11.37 16.73 16.02
N GLU A 371 -11.69 17.66 16.92
CA GLU A 371 -12.51 17.39 18.11
C GLU A 371 -13.99 17.21 17.75
N LEU A 372 -14.38 17.58 16.53
CA LEU A 372 -15.73 17.37 15.98
C LEU A 372 -15.86 16.05 15.21
N ASN A 373 -14.78 15.26 15.11
CA ASN A 373 -14.85 13.95 14.45
C ASN A 373 -15.95 13.10 15.06
N TYR A 374 -16.82 12.57 14.20
CA TYR A 374 -17.96 11.73 14.58
C TYR A 374 -19.00 12.42 15.48
N LYS A 375 -18.97 13.76 15.61
CA LYS A 375 -20.00 14.52 16.35
C LYS A 375 -20.99 15.16 15.39
N ASN A 376 -22.21 15.37 15.87
CA ASN A 376 -23.23 16.10 15.13
C ASN A 376 -22.93 17.61 15.16
N VAL A 377 -22.76 18.20 13.97
CA VAL A 377 -22.77 19.65 13.78
C VAL A 377 -24.07 20.01 13.05
N TYR A 378 -24.98 20.67 13.77
CA TYR A 378 -26.30 21.00 13.24
C TYR A 378 -26.25 22.29 12.39
N THR A 379 -26.99 22.30 11.30
CA THR A 379 -27.26 23.52 10.53
C THR A 379 -28.13 24.50 11.33
N PRO A 380 -28.15 25.80 10.97
CA PRO A 380 -28.96 26.80 11.69
C PRO A 380 -30.44 26.41 11.87
N ASP A 381 -31.05 25.78 10.86
CA ASP A 381 -32.44 25.29 10.89
C ASP A 381 -32.64 23.98 11.66
N LYS A 382 -31.54 23.37 12.14
CA LYS A 382 -31.46 22.08 12.84
C LYS A 382 -32.02 20.88 12.07
N LYS A 383 -32.34 21.03 10.78
CA LYS A 383 -32.88 19.95 9.94
C LYS A 383 -31.80 19.05 9.36
N THR A 384 -30.55 19.53 9.33
CA THR A 384 -29.41 18.81 8.78
C THR A 384 -28.32 18.65 9.84
N SER A 385 -27.75 17.45 9.96
CA SER A 385 -26.54 17.20 10.75
C SER A 385 -25.37 16.88 9.83
N ILE A 386 -24.23 17.51 10.08
CA ILE A 386 -22.96 17.27 9.41
C ILE A 386 -22.09 16.43 10.36
N ILE A 387 -21.66 15.26 9.89
CA ILE A 387 -20.83 14.32 10.65
C ILE A 387 -19.51 14.15 9.88
N SER A 388 -18.47 14.83 10.35
CA SER A 388 -17.14 14.79 9.74
C SER A 388 -16.28 13.66 10.32
N PHE A 389 -15.45 13.04 9.48
CA PHE A 389 -14.47 12.06 9.93
C PHE A 389 -13.25 12.01 9.00
N LYS A 390 -12.06 11.99 9.61
CA LYS A 390 -10.79 12.12 8.90
C LYS A 390 -10.36 10.86 8.15
N ASN A 391 -10.73 9.68 8.65
CA ASN A 391 -10.31 8.40 8.10
C ASN A 391 -11.39 7.33 8.32
N PHE A 392 -11.35 6.30 7.46
CA PHE A 392 -12.12 5.07 7.65
C PHE A 392 -11.34 4.13 8.58
N GLU A 393 -11.65 4.17 9.87
CA GLU A 393 -11.03 3.38 10.93
C GLU A 393 -11.92 2.19 11.31
N ILE A 394 -11.34 1.17 11.96
CA ILE A 394 -12.06 -0.07 12.36
C ILE A 394 -13.34 0.20 13.18
N ASP A 395 -13.42 1.32 13.90
CA ASP A 395 -14.56 1.68 14.76
C ASP A 395 -15.37 2.88 14.24
N SER A 396 -15.06 3.42 13.05
CA SER A 396 -15.77 4.58 12.49
C SER A 396 -17.26 4.31 12.31
N ALA A 397 -17.66 3.13 11.84
CA ALA A 397 -19.07 2.78 11.64
C ALA A 397 -19.85 2.89 12.97
N LYS A 398 -19.31 2.33 14.06
CA LYS A 398 -19.93 2.40 15.40
C LYS A 398 -20.01 3.84 15.92
N LYS A 399 -18.98 4.65 15.71
CA LYS A 399 -18.98 6.07 16.12
C LYS A 399 -20.02 6.88 15.34
N ILE A 400 -20.14 6.65 14.03
CA ILE A 400 -21.16 7.30 13.19
C ILE A 400 -22.57 6.87 13.61
N GLU A 401 -22.79 5.59 13.91
CA GLU A 401 -24.07 5.08 14.39
C GLU A 401 -24.57 5.82 15.64
N GLN A 402 -23.67 6.11 16.58
CA GLN A 402 -23.99 6.90 17.77
C GLN A 402 -24.49 8.31 17.41
N SER A 403 -23.83 8.98 16.45
CA SER A 403 -24.25 10.29 15.96
C SER A 403 -25.61 10.21 15.26
N LEU A 404 -25.87 9.17 14.47
CA LEU A 404 -27.15 8.95 13.79
C LEU A 404 -28.30 8.73 14.78
N ILE A 405 -28.06 7.99 15.87
CA ILE A 405 -29.04 7.81 16.94
C ILE A 405 -29.38 9.15 17.61
N GLU A 406 -28.39 9.98 17.90
CA GLU A 406 -28.59 11.32 18.46
C GLU A 406 -29.34 12.24 17.48
N ALA A 407 -28.94 12.26 16.20
CA ALA A 407 -29.61 13.05 15.17
C ALA A 407 -31.08 12.66 15.02
N LYS A 408 -31.41 11.37 15.11
CA LYS A 408 -32.79 10.87 15.08
C LYS A 408 -33.60 11.39 16.28
N LYS A 409 -33.03 11.38 17.49
CA LYS A 409 -33.66 11.95 18.69
C LYS A 409 -33.93 13.45 18.55
N ASN A 410 -33.05 14.16 17.85
CA ASN A 410 -33.16 15.59 17.59
C ASN A 410 -34.01 15.95 16.36
N ASN A 411 -34.78 15.01 15.81
CA ASN A 411 -35.67 15.21 14.66
C ASN A 411 -34.98 15.73 13.38
N VAL A 412 -33.68 15.46 13.23
CA VAL A 412 -32.93 15.75 11.99
C VAL A 412 -33.55 14.98 10.81
N LYS A 413 -33.56 15.59 9.63
CA LYS A 413 -34.07 14.99 8.39
C LYS A 413 -32.96 14.60 7.42
N ASN A 414 -31.87 15.35 7.42
CA ASN A 414 -30.77 15.16 6.47
C ASN A 414 -29.45 14.90 7.20
N ILE A 415 -28.65 13.99 6.68
CA ILE A 415 -27.31 13.70 7.16
C ILE A 415 -26.30 14.00 6.06
N VAL A 416 -25.30 14.83 6.38
CA VAL A 416 -24.12 15.03 5.53
C VAL A 416 -22.97 14.25 6.15
N LEU A 417 -22.54 13.18 5.50
CA LEU A 417 -21.30 12.49 5.83
C LEU A 417 -20.15 13.27 5.20
N ASP A 418 -19.41 14.00 6.03
CA ASP A 418 -18.35 14.89 5.56
C ASP A 418 -17.00 14.18 5.48
N VAL A 419 -16.61 13.87 4.25
CA VAL A 419 -15.32 13.29 3.87
C VAL A 419 -14.42 14.31 3.16
N SER A 420 -14.71 15.61 3.28
CA SER A 420 -13.95 16.69 2.64
C SER A 420 -12.50 16.77 3.11
N PHE A 421 -12.23 16.42 4.37
CA PHE A 421 -10.88 16.31 4.92
C PHE A 421 -10.46 14.86 5.20
N ASN A 422 -10.96 13.91 4.39
CA ASN A 422 -10.72 12.49 4.57
C ASN A 422 -9.69 11.93 3.59
N SER A 423 -8.59 11.38 4.11
CA SER A 423 -7.48 10.85 3.29
C SER A 423 -7.60 9.35 3.00
N GLY A 424 -8.75 8.73 3.30
CA GLY A 424 -9.01 7.30 3.12
C GLY A 424 -8.93 6.48 4.41
N GLY A 425 -8.58 5.20 4.27
CA GLY A 425 -8.54 4.23 5.36
C GLY A 425 -8.98 2.85 4.90
N LEU A 426 -9.59 2.07 5.79
CA LEU A 426 -10.08 0.73 5.52
C LEU A 426 -11.31 0.76 4.61
N LEU A 427 -11.18 0.19 3.40
CA LEU A 427 -12.31 0.08 2.46
C LEU A 427 -13.48 -0.72 3.05
N GLY A 428 -13.20 -1.74 3.85
CA GLY A 428 -14.22 -2.48 4.58
C GLY A 428 -15.06 -1.60 5.50
N THR A 429 -14.48 -0.65 6.23
CA THR A 429 -15.28 0.30 7.03
C THR A 429 -16.22 1.15 6.18
N ALA A 430 -15.82 1.52 4.95
CA ALA A 430 -16.73 2.21 4.02
C ALA A 430 -17.94 1.32 3.63
N TYR A 431 -17.71 0.02 3.45
CA TYR A 431 -18.79 -0.96 3.23
C TYR A 431 -19.69 -1.13 4.46
N GLU A 432 -19.15 -1.06 5.69
CA GLU A 432 -19.98 -1.08 6.91
C GLU A 432 -20.93 0.14 6.94
N ILE A 433 -20.40 1.34 6.65
CA ILE A 433 -21.14 2.61 6.64
C ILE A 433 -22.27 2.60 5.60
N MET A 434 -22.14 1.90 4.47
CA MET A 434 -23.23 1.74 3.49
C MET A 434 -24.50 1.15 4.11
N GLY A 435 -24.38 0.34 5.17
CA GLY A 435 -25.53 -0.23 5.89
C GLY A 435 -26.46 0.83 6.51
N PHE A 436 -25.94 2.01 6.84
CA PHE A 436 -26.78 3.12 7.33
C PHE A 436 -27.63 3.73 6.21
N LEU A 437 -27.15 3.68 4.96
CA LEU A 437 -27.79 4.30 3.80
C LEU A 437 -28.77 3.33 3.11
N THR A 438 -28.52 2.02 3.16
CA THR A 438 -29.35 0.99 2.51
C THR A 438 -29.41 -0.31 3.31
N ASP A 439 -30.58 -0.95 3.29
CA ASP A 439 -30.83 -2.31 3.81
C ASP A 439 -30.64 -3.40 2.73
N LYS A 440 -30.64 -3.01 1.46
CA LYS A 440 -30.39 -3.88 0.31
C LYS A 440 -28.90 -4.14 0.12
N PRO A 441 -28.51 -5.33 -0.40
CA PRO A 441 -27.16 -5.54 -0.91
C PRO A 441 -26.79 -4.49 -1.95
N PHE A 442 -25.51 -4.10 -1.97
CA PHE A 442 -24.95 -3.11 -2.87
C PHE A 442 -23.78 -3.71 -3.65
N LYS A 443 -23.42 -3.08 -4.78
CA LYS A 443 -22.35 -3.55 -5.67
C LYS A 443 -21.09 -2.69 -5.55
N SER A 444 -19.94 -3.35 -5.58
CA SER A 444 -18.61 -2.76 -5.75
C SER A 444 -17.97 -3.31 -7.03
N TYR A 445 -17.25 -2.46 -7.76
CA TYR A 445 -16.70 -2.78 -9.07
C TYR A 445 -15.18 -2.62 -9.07
N SER A 446 -14.46 -3.58 -9.64
CA SER A 446 -13.02 -3.50 -9.81
C SER A 446 -12.56 -4.03 -11.16
N TYR A 447 -11.35 -3.62 -11.55
CA TYR A 447 -10.67 -4.03 -12.76
C TYR A 447 -9.23 -4.39 -12.46
N ASN A 448 -8.75 -5.47 -13.07
CA ASN A 448 -7.36 -5.88 -13.00
C ASN A 448 -6.64 -5.54 -14.31
N PRO A 449 -5.74 -4.54 -14.37
CA PRO A 449 -5.07 -4.13 -15.59
C PRO A 449 -4.06 -5.15 -16.13
N LEU A 450 -3.62 -6.13 -15.33
CA LEU A 450 -2.79 -7.25 -15.78
C LEU A 450 -3.64 -8.27 -16.55
N THR A 451 -4.72 -8.77 -15.93
CA THR A 451 -5.55 -9.83 -16.53
C THR A 451 -6.63 -9.31 -17.47
N LYS A 452 -6.91 -8.01 -17.39
CA LYS A 452 -8.05 -7.31 -18.01
C LYS A 452 -9.41 -7.68 -17.42
N GLU A 453 -9.45 -8.42 -16.31
CA GLU A 453 -10.68 -8.90 -15.71
C GLU A 453 -11.45 -7.76 -15.04
N GLN A 454 -12.75 -7.76 -15.26
CA GLN A 454 -13.77 -6.93 -14.65
C GLN A 454 -14.53 -7.75 -13.63
N LYS A 455 -14.58 -7.25 -12.40
CA LYS A 455 -15.14 -7.94 -11.25
C LYS A 455 -16.23 -7.09 -10.59
N VAL A 456 -17.34 -7.74 -10.29
CA VAL A 456 -18.46 -7.18 -9.52
C VAL A 456 -18.63 -7.98 -8.24
N GLU A 457 -18.56 -7.31 -7.10
CA GLU A 457 -18.85 -7.90 -5.79
C GLU A 457 -20.20 -7.41 -5.29
N THR A 458 -21.07 -8.33 -4.86
CA THR A 458 -22.31 -8.00 -4.16
C THR A 458 -22.08 -8.13 -2.67
N ILE A 459 -22.31 -7.05 -1.93
CA ILE A 459 -21.91 -6.88 -0.53
C ILE A 459 -23.13 -6.46 0.29
N LYS A 460 -23.22 -6.93 1.53
CA LYS A 460 -24.23 -6.48 2.49
C LYS A 460 -23.59 -6.13 3.83
N SER A 461 -23.86 -4.94 4.34
CA SER A 461 -23.48 -4.56 5.71
C SER A 461 -24.45 -5.18 6.72
N LYS A 462 -23.95 -5.52 7.90
CA LYS A 462 -24.76 -5.98 9.05
C LYS A 462 -25.26 -4.83 9.90
N PHE A 463 -24.77 -3.60 9.69
CA PHE A 463 -25.36 -2.41 10.29
C PHE A 463 -26.74 -2.12 9.68
N LYS A 464 -27.63 -1.55 10.50
CA LYS A 464 -29.01 -1.27 10.08
C LYS A 464 -29.11 0.09 9.40
N LYS A 465 -30.06 0.19 8.45
CA LYS A 465 -30.42 1.45 7.80
C LYS A 465 -31.04 2.43 8.80
N TYR A 466 -30.76 3.71 8.64
CA TYR A 466 -31.45 4.81 9.31
C TYR A 466 -32.17 5.68 8.27
N ASP A 467 -33.41 6.06 8.54
CA ASP A 467 -34.23 6.81 7.58
C ASP A 467 -33.93 8.32 7.62
N PHE A 468 -32.87 8.71 6.92
CA PHE A 468 -32.50 10.10 6.65
C PHE A 468 -32.31 10.33 5.14
N ASN A 469 -32.36 11.59 4.70
CA ASN A 469 -31.80 11.98 3.40
C ASN A 469 -30.29 12.11 3.53
N TYR A 470 -29.54 11.26 2.85
CA TYR A 470 -28.09 11.23 2.95
C TYR A 470 -27.42 12.04 1.83
N TYR A 471 -26.35 12.73 2.22
CA TYR A 471 -25.41 13.41 1.33
C TYR A 471 -23.99 13.06 1.75
N VAL A 472 -23.06 13.06 0.79
CA VAL A 472 -21.62 12.89 1.05
C VAL A 472 -20.88 14.12 0.57
N LEU A 473 -20.23 14.85 1.49
CA LEU A 473 -19.47 16.06 1.16
C LEU A 473 -18.02 15.71 0.83
N THR A 474 -17.54 16.16 -0.32
CA THR A 474 -16.21 15.84 -0.87
C THR A 474 -15.41 17.09 -1.22
N SER A 475 -14.07 16.96 -1.26
CA SER A 475 -13.16 18.02 -1.67
C SER A 475 -12.01 17.48 -2.53
N PRO A 476 -11.15 18.33 -3.12
CA PRO A 476 -9.94 17.89 -3.80
C PRO A 476 -8.89 17.21 -2.89
N PHE A 477 -9.15 17.11 -1.59
CA PHE A 477 -8.36 16.32 -0.63
C PHE A 477 -8.96 14.93 -0.35
N SER A 478 -10.23 14.69 -0.65
CA SER A 478 -10.85 13.37 -0.46
C SER A 478 -10.10 12.32 -1.30
N PHE A 479 -9.53 11.29 -0.68
CA PHE A 479 -8.60 10.36 -1.36
C PHE A 479 -8.79 8.91 -0.91
N SER A 480 -8.38 7.94 -1.74
CA SER A 480 -8.40 6.50 -1.42
C SER A 480 -9.82 6.05 -1.02
N ALA A 481 -10.06 5.43 0.13
CA ALA A 481 -11.43 5.12 0.58
C ALA A 481 -12.37 6.36 0.62
N GLY A 482 -11.84 7.57 0.85
CA GLY A 482 -12.59 8.84 0.75
C GLY A 482 -12.94 9.25 -0.69
N ASN A 483 -12.31 8.63 -1.69
CA ASN A 483 -12.67 8.69 -3.10
C ASN A 483 -13.64 7.56 -3.48
N ILE A 484 -13.40 6.33 -2.99
CA ILE A 484 -14.22 5.15 -3.30
C ILE A 484 -15.63 5.26 -2.70
N PHE A 485 -15.76 5.70 -1.44
CA PHE A 485 -17.05 5.76 -0.76
C PHE A 485 -18.08 6.68 -1.47
N PRO A 486 -17.74 7.91 -1.90
CA PRO A 486 -18.62 8.72 -2.74
C PRO A 486 -19.06 8.01 -4.04
N GLN A 487 -18.16 7.30 -4.73
CA GLN A 487 -18.54 6.56 -5.94
C GLN A 487 -19.46 5.38 -5.62
N LEU A 488 -19.17 4.64 -4.56
CA LEU A 488 -19.97 3.50 -4.10
C LEU A 488 -21.41 3.94 -3.80
N VAL A 489 -21.57 5.10 -3.16
CA VAL A 489 -22.85 5.74 -2.90
C VAL A 489 -23.59 6.07 -4.19
N LYS A 490 -22.90 6.66 -5.17
CA LYS A 490 -23.47 7.03 -6.48
C LYS A 490 -23.90 5.82 -7.29
N ASP A 491 -23.04 4.82 -7.43
CA ASP A 491 -23.31 3.63 -8.26
C ASP A 491 -24.47 2.80 -7.74
N ASN A 492 -24.77 2.91 -6.45
CA ASN A 492 -25.89 2.23 -5.80
C ASN A 492 -27.12 3.13 -5.58
N ASN A 493 -27.07 4.39 -6.01
CA ASN A 493 -28.17 5.36 -5.89
C ASN A 493 -28.72 5.51 -4.45
N VAL A 494 -27.85 5.48 -3.43
CA VAL A 494 -28.27 5.52 -2.02
C VAL A 494 -28.15 6.89 -1.36
N ALA A 495 -27.37 7.81 -1.95
CA ALA A 495 -27.22 9.19 -1.52
C ALA A 495 -26.64 10.05 -2.66
N LYS A 496 -26.64 11.38 -2.49
CA LYS A 496 -25.99 12.31 -3.44
C LYS A 496 -24.63 12.76 -2.92
N VAL A 497 -23.68 12.92 -3.83
CA VAL A 497 -22.37 13.50 -3.55
C VAL A 497 -22.39 15.00 -3.83
N ILE A 498 -21.93 15.80 -2.89
CA ILE A 498 -21.88 17.27 -3.00
C ILE A 498 -20.44 17.77 -2.79
N GLY A 499 -20.12 18.96 -3.30
CA GLY A 499 -18.81 19.59 -3.11
C GLY A 499 -17.98 19.66 -4.38
N PHE A 500 -16.80 19.02 -4.36
CA PHE A 500 -15.81 19.09 -5.45
C PHE A 500 -15.28 17.72 -5.86
N LYS A 501 -14.68 17.64 -7.05
CA LYS A 501 -14.00 16.42 -7.52
C LYS A 501 -12.92 16.01 -6.52
N THR A 502 -12.89 14.73 -6.17
CA THR A 502 -11.93 14.15 -5.22
C THR A 502 -10.51 14.07 -5.80
N ALA A 503 -9.51 13.75 -4.97
CA ALA A 503 -8.12 13.56 -5.39
C ALA A 503 -7.86 12.22 -6.14
N GLY A 504 -8.84 11.32 -6.11
CA GLY A 504 -8.73 9.98 -6.68
C GLY A 504 -8.08 8.97 -5.75
N GLY A 505 -7.25 8.09 -6.30
CA GLY A 505 -6.75 6.90 -5.64
C GLY A 505 -7.77 5.77 -5.75
N ALA A 506 -7.50 4.82 -6.63
CA ALA A 506 -8.36 3.68 -6.91
C ALA A 506 -7.73 2.34 -6.59
N SER A 507 -6.40 2.28 -6.55
CA SER A 507 -5.71 1.01 -6.41
C SER A 507 -5.58 0.63 -4.93
N ALA A 508 -5.72 -0.65 -4.62
CA ALA A 508 -5.13 -1.16 -3.38
C ALA A 508 -3.61 -0.95 -3.43
N ILE A 509 -2.98 -0.65 -2.30
CA ILE A 509 -1.52 -0.56 -2.23
C ILE A 509 -0.90 -1.95 -2.13
N SER A 510 0.21 -2.18 -2.81
CA SER A 510 1.10 -3.32 -2.62
C SER A 510 2.53 -2.84 -2.37
N GLN A 511 3.41 -3.73 -1.92
CA GLN A 511 4.82 -3.44 -1.74
C GLN A 511 5.68 -4.39 -2.57
N ALA A 512 6.84 -3.91 -3.00
CA ALA A 512 7.84 -4.68 -3.70
C ALA A 512 9.22 -4.48 -3.09
N ILE A 513 9.99 -5.56 -3.03
CA ILE A 513 11.41 -5.55 -2.65
C ILE A 513 12.23 -5.42 -3.94
N LEU A 514 13.11 -4.42 -4.01
CA LEU A 514 14.05 -4.26 -5.13
C LEU A 514 15.33 -5.08 -4.89
N PRO A 515 16.08 -5.43 -5.96
CA PRO A 515 17.29 -6.26 -5.83
C PRO A 515 18.33 -5.77 -4.82
N THR A 516 18.46 -4.46 -4.61
CA THR A 516 19.39 -3.88 -3.61
C THR A 516 18.82 -3.77 -2.20
N GLY A 517 17.64 -4.32 -1.96
CA GLY A 517 16.96 -4.38 -0.67
C GLY A 517 16.04 -3.20 -0.37
N ASP A 518 15.80 -2.32 -1.34
CA ASP A 518 14.83 -1.23 -1.20
C ASP A 518 13.43 -1.80 -1.08
N ILE A 519 12.55 -1.11 -0.37
CA ILE A 519 11.12 -1.44 -0.33
C ILE A 519 10.35 -0.25 -0.86
N VAL A 520 9.53 -0.49 -1.87
CA VAL A 520 8.65 0.51 -2.49
C VAL A 520 7.21 0.10 -2.32
N GLN A 521 6.32 1.07 -2.14
CA GLN A 521 4.88 0.93 -2.21
C GLN A 521 4.40 1.36 -3.58
N LEU A 522 3.49 0.59 -4.16
CA LEU A 522 2.94 0.81 -5.50
C LEU A 522 1.42 0.69 -5.48
N SER A 523 0.75 1.44 -6.35
CA SER A 523 -0.62 1.14 -6.77
C SER A 523 -0.65 -0.25 -7.41
N SER A 524 -1.41 -1.18 -6.84
CA SER A 524 -1.48 -2.57 -7.32
C SER A 524 -2.46 -2.74 -8.47
N ASN A 525 -2.50 -3.94 -9.05
CA ASN A 525 -3.50 -4.30 -10.05
C ASN A 525 -4.92 -4.50 -9.51
N HIS A 526 -5.19 -4.31 -8.22
CA HIS A 526 -6.57 -4.29 -7.72
C HIS A 526 -7.11 -2.86 -7.79
N VAL A 527 -7.68 -2.48 -8.93
CA VAL A 527 -8.14 -1.11 -9.20
C VAL A 527 -9.65 -1.02 -9.03
N LEU A 528 -10.12 -0.19 -8.10
CA LEU A 528 -11.54 0.08 -7.92
C LEU A 528 -12.05 0.99 -9.05
N THR A 529 -13.28 0.72 -9.48
CA THR A 529 -13.88 1.35 -10.66
C THR A 529 -15.30 1.82 -10.38
N ASN A 530 -15.86 2.65 -11.25
CA ASN A 530 -17.30 2.86 -11.27
C ASN A 530 -18.05 1.64 -11.89
N LYS A 531 -19.38 1.67 -11.88
CA LYS A 531 -20.22 0.62 -12.50
C LYS A 531 -19.94 0.31 -13.98
N ASN A 532 -19.27 1.20 -14.69
CA ASN A 532 -18.87 1.03 -16.10
C ASN A 532 -17.42 0.53 -16.24
N HIS A 533 -16.79 0.09 -15.15
CA HIS A 533 -15.39 -0.35 -15.08
C HIS A 533 -14.36 0.71 -15.50
N GLN A 534 -14.69 1.99 -15.30
CA GLN A 534 -13.74 3.08 -15.46
C GLN A 534 -13.00 3.32 -14.14
N SER A 535 -11.67 3.45 -14.20
CA SER A 535 -10.82 3.68 -13.02
C SER A 535 -11.20 4.95 -12.27
N LEU A 536 -11.19 4.88 -10.94
CA LEU A 536 -11.42 6.02 -10.05
C LEU A 536 -10.12 6.75 -9.67
N GLU A 537 -9.00 6.40 -10.33
CA GLU A 537 -7.67 6.86 -9.94
C GLU A 537 -7.55 8.38 -9.96
N TYR A 538 -8.26 9.07 -10.86
CA TYR A 538 -8.21 10.52 -11.03
C TYR A 538 -9.41 11.26 -10.46
N GLY A 539 -10.16 10.61 -9.57
CA GLY A 539 -11.19 11.27 -8.76
C GLY A 539 -12.61 11.09 -9.26
N VAL A 540 -13.53 11.33 -8.34
CA VAL A 540 -14.98 11.19 -8.46
C VAL A 540 -15.60 12.57 -8.47
N THR A 541 -16.42 12.83 -9.47
CA THR A 541 -17.12 14.11 -9.63
C THR A 541 -18.40 14.10 -8.79
N PRO A 542 -18.70 15.17 -8.03
CA PRO A 542 -19.93 15.27 -7.24
C PRO A 542 -21.17 15.35 -8.15
N ASP A 543 -22.33 14.96 -7.62
CA ASP A 543 -23.63 15.15 -8.28
C ASP A 543 -24.07 16.61 -8.21
N ILE A 544 -23.76 17.29 -7.11
CA ILE A 544 -24.00 18.73 -6.92
C ILE A 544 -22.66 19.43 -6.68
N LYS A 545 -22.12 20.05 -7.73
CA LYS A 545 -20.86 20.80 -7.67
C LYS A 545 -21.07 22.16 -7.01
N PHE A 546 -20.18 22.52 -6.08
CA PHE A 546 -20.15 23.85 -5.49
C PHE A 546 -19.57 24.87 -6.46
N ASN A 547 -20.18 26.05 -6.53
CA ASN A 547 -19.83 27.09 -7.50
C ASN A 547 -18.87 28.14 -6.90
N PHE A 548 -17.78 27.68 -6.28
CA PHE A 548 -16.72 28.53 -5.75
C PHE A 548 -15.37 27.80 -5.87
N ASN A 549 -14.25 28.51 -5.73
CA ASN A 549 -12.93 27.87 -5.84
C ASN A 549 -12.47 27.30 -4.48
N PRO A 550 -12.28 25.97 -4.31
CA PRO A 550 -11.92 25.38 -3.03
C PRO A 550 -10.53 25.79 -2.52
N PHE A 551 -9.66 26.32 -3.38
CA PHE A 551 -8.32 26.79 -3.02
C PHE A 551 -8.33 28.23 -2.51
N ASN A 552 -9.31 29.05 -2.92
CA ASN A 552 -9.39 30.46 -2.53
C ASN A 552 -10.42 30.69 -1.42
N GLU A 553 -11.52 29.92 -1.44
CA GLU A 553 -12.67 30.10 -0.57
C GLU A 553 -12.87 28.88 0.35
N THR A 554 -11.77 28.28 0.79
CA THR A 554 -11.76 27.01 1.56
C THR A 554 -12.67 27.04 2.80
N LYS A 555 -12.77 28.19 3.49
CA LYS A 555 -13.66 28.37 4.66
C LYS A 555 -15.13 28.04 4.35
N LYS A 556 -15.61 28.35 3.14
CA LYS A 556 -17.01 28.09 2.73
C LYS A 556 -17.37 26.61 2.75
N LEU A 557 -16.39 25.71 2.62
CA LEU A 557 -16.60 24.27 2.70
C LEU A 557 -17.04 23.81 4.11
N PHE A 558 -16.75 24.61 5.14
CA PHE A 558 -17.10 24.35 6.54
C PHE A 558 -18.23 25.25 7.05
N ASP A 559 -18.87 26.01 6.16
CA ASP A 559 -20.02 26.87 6.52
C ASP A 559 -21.31 26.03 6.51
N SER A 560 -21.87 25.79 7.69
CA SER A 560 -23.08 25.00 7.84
C SER A 560 -24.31 25.68 7.24
N SER A 561 -24.34 27.01 7.12
CA SER A 561 -25.44 27.74 6.47
C SER A 561 -25.39 27.53 4.96
N PHE A 562 -24.19 27.57 4.37
CA PHE A 562 -24.02 27.26 2.95
C PHE A 562 -24.43 25.81 2.63
N ILE A 563 -24.02 24.85 3.46
CA ILE A 563 -24.39 23.43 3.29
C ILE A 563 -25.92 23.27 3.42
N GLN A 564 -26.54 23.95 4.38
CA GLN A 564 -27.99 23.98 4.56
C GLN A 564 -28.70 24.42 3.28
N ASP A 565 -28.27 25.52 2.66
CA ASP A 565 -28.90 26.06 1.45
C ASP A 565 -28.84 25.07 0.27
N VAL A 566 -27.68 24.40 0.11
CA VAL A 566 -27.52 23.37 -0.93
C VAL A 566 -28.48 22.20 -0.69
N VAL A 567 -28.53 21.67 0.54
CA VAL A 567 -29.38 20.53 0.91
C VAL A 567 -30.87 20.90 0.81
N ASN A 568 -31.26 22.09 1.25
CA ASN A 568 -32.64 22.57 1.19
C ASN A 568 -33.12 22.80 -0.26
N LYS A 569 -32.23 23.30 -1.14
CA LYS A 569 -32.51 23.45 -2.57
C LYS A 569 -32.70 22.10 -3.28
N ASP A 570 -31.96 21.08 -2.88
CA ASP A 570 -32.09 19.75 -3.48
C ASP A 570 -33.33 18.99 -2.97
N THR A 571 -33.58 19.03 -1.66
CA THR A 571 -34.75 18.39 -1.06
C THR A 571 -36.08 19.02 -1.48
N SER A 572 -36.10 20.33 -1.81
CA SER A 572 -37.27 20.98 -2.43
C SER A 572 -37.52 20.54 -3.87
N LYS A 573 -36.47 20.25 -4.66
CA LYS A 573 -36.60 19.68 -6.01
C LYS A 573 -37.08 18.23 -6.03
N LEU A 574 -36.78 17.44 -5.00
CA LEU A 574 -37.32 16.08 -4.88
C LEU A 574 -38.86 16.06 -4.75
N LYS A 575 -39.50 17.20 -4.45
CA LYS A 575 -40.95 17.36 -4.47
C LYS A 575 -41.52 17.74 -5.85
N ASN A 576 -40.67 18.00 -6.86
CA ASN A 576 -41.06 18.34 -8.24
C ASN A 576 -39.97 17.88 -9.24
N PRO A 577 -40.07 16.66 -9.81
CA PRO A 577 -38.98 16.08 -10.58
C PRO A 577 -39.01 16.57 -12.03
N ASN A 578 -38.07 17.45 -12.40
CA ASN A 578 -37.62 17.63 -13.78
C ASN A 578 -36.08 17.61 -13.77
N PHE A 579 -35.47 16.61 -14.41
CA PHE A 579 -34.03 16.50 -14.57
C PHE A 579 -33.67 16.20 -16.02
N SER A 580 -32.90 17.10 -16.62
CA SER A 580 -32.12 16.87 -17.83
C SER A 580 -30.70 16.43 -17.45
N GLN A 581 -30.26 15.28 -17.98
CA GLN A 581 -28.87 14.85 -17.90
C GLN A 581 -28.04 15.51 -18.99
N THR A 582 -26.88 16.05 -18.64
CA THR A 582 -25.80 16.36 -19.59
C THR A 582 -24.58 15.53 -19.23
N SER A 583 -24.18 14.66 -20.16
CA SER A 583 -22.93 13.90 -20.12
C SER A 583 -21.76 14.77 -20.59
N PHE A 584 -20.63 14.71 -19.89
CA PHE A 584 -19.35 15.15 -20.42
C PHE A 584 -18.29 14.07 -20.18
N VAL A 585 -17.51 13.82 -21.24
CA VAL A 585 -16.31 13.00 -21.27
C VAL A 585 -15.13 13.93 -20.98
N GLU A 586 -14.27 13.60 -20.01
CA GLU A 586 -13.01 14.32 -19.78
C GLU A 586 -11.80 13.56 -20.38
N PRO A 587 -10.77 14.26 -20.89
CA PRO A 587 -9.62 13.69 -21.58
C PRO A 587 -8.60 13.03 -20.64
N ASN A 588 -7.90 12.02 -21.17
CA ASN A 588 -6.77 11.33 -20.53
C ASN A 588 -5.66 12.30 -20.11
N LEU A 589 -5.44 12.46 -18.80
CA LEU A 589 -4.43 13.36 -18.22
C LEU A 589 -3.07 12.70 -17.93
N VAL A 590 -2.84 11.46 -18.36
CA VAL A 590 -1.58 10.72 -18.12
C VAL A 590 -0.41 11.35 -18.89
N HIS A 591 -0.69 12.16 -19.91
CA HIS A 591 0.26 12.47 -20.98
C HIS A 591 1.38 13.49 -20.68
N GLU A 592 1.35 14.24 -19.58
CA GLU A 592 2.32 15.36 -19.41
C GLU A 592 3.50 15.09 -18.46
N LEU A 593 3.61 13.89 -17.87
CA LEU A 593 4.43 13.71 -16.66
C LEU A 593 5.93 13.50 -16.82
N LEU A 594 6.49 13.47 -18.03
CA LEU A 594 7.93 13.23 -18.17
C LEU A 594 8.54 14.05 -19.31
N LYS A 595 8.58 15.37 -19.12
CA LYS A 595 9.56 16.22 -19.82
C LYS A 595 10.98 15.73 -19.45
N LYS A 596 11.93 15.90 -20.38
CA LYS A 596 13.33 15.44 -20.29
C LYS A 596 13.88 15.61 -18.86
N PRO A 597 14.69 14.65 -18.35
CA PRO A 597 15.27 14.76 -17.02
C PRO A 597 16.01 16.09 -16.90
N THR A 598 15.50 16.97 -16.05
CA THR A 598 16.27 18.09 -15.55
C THR A 598 17.48 17.47 -14.84
N SER A 599 18.69 17.91 -15.16
CA SER A 599 19.90 17.43 -14.51
C SER A 599 19.68 17.38 -13.00
N LEU A 600 20.03 16.25 -12.36
CA LEU A 600 20.22 16.16 -10.91
C LEU A 600 21.27 17.20 -10.50
N GLN A 601 20.86 18.46 -10.36
CA GLN A 601 21.69 19.50 -9.79
C GLN A 601 21.61 19.30 -8.28
N LEU A 602 22.66 18.68 -7.73
CA LEU A 602 23.07 19.02 -6.38
C LEU A 602 23.38 20.52 -6.39
N ASN A 603 22.41 21.35 -5.97
CA ASN A 603 22.70 22.76 -5.71
C ASN A 603 23.76 22.83 -4.62
N LYS A 604 25.02 23.02 -5.02
CA LYS A 604 26.01 23.70 -4.19
C LYS A 604 25.78 25.20 -4.41
N ASP A 605 24.78 25.76 -3.73
CA ASP A 605 24.57 27.21 -3.80
C ASP A 605 25.71 27.93 -3.07
N GLN A 606 26.67 28.46 -3.84
CA GLN A 606 27.80 29.28 -3.39
C GLN A 606 27.39 30.58 -2.68
N LYS A 607 26.09 30.93 -2.67
CA LYS A 607 25.58 32.10 -1.94
C LYS A 607 25.51 31.91 -0.42
N GLN A 608 25.53 30.68 0.10
CA GLN A 608 25.61 30.44 1.55
C GLN A 608 27.04 30.49 2.12
N GLU A 609 28.10 30.41 1.29
CA GLU A 609 29.49 30.47 1.78
C GLU A 609 29.90 31.87 2.27
N ASN A 610 29.26 32.93 1.77
CA ASN A 610 29.58 34.30 2.19
C ASN A 610 28.83 34.74 3.46
N GLU A 611 27.67 34.15 3.78
CA GLU A 611 27.01 34.37 5.08
C GLU A 611 27.69 33.57 6.22
N ILE A 612 28.33 32.43 5.90
CA ILE A 612 29.09 31.64 6.87
C ILE A 612 30.40 32.34 7.27
N LYS A 613 31.01 33.14 6.39
CA LYS A 613 32.22 33.92 6.72
C LYS A 613 31.96 35.07 7.69
N ASN A 614 30.80 35.73 7.63
CA ASN A 614 30.47 36.84 8.53
C ASN A 614 29.94 36.39 9.90
N ASN A 615 29.43 35.16 10.03
CA ASN A 615 29.04 34.61 11.33
C ASN A 615 30.22 34.00 12.12
N ASN A 616 31.34 33.70 11.46
CA ASN A 616 32.53 33.16 12.12
C ASN A 616 33.32 34.18 12.96
N THR A 617 33.14 35.48 12.75
CA THR A 617 33.72 36.55 13.60
C THR A 617 32.90 36.79 14.87
N LEU A 618 31.61 36.45 14.88
CA LEU A 618 30.76 36.53 16.07
C LEU A 618 30.94 35.33 17.01
N PHE A 619 31.29 34.15 16.46
CA PHE A 619 31.56 32.94 17.24
C PHE A 619 33.01 32.81 17.74
N SER A 620 33.95 33.63 17.26
CA SER A 620 35.33 33.67 17.77
C SER A 620 35.46 34.41 19.10
N SER A 621 34.55 35.33 19.44
CA SER A 621 34.56 36.07 20.73
C SER A 621 33.88 35.31 21.87
N LEU A 622 33.07 34.28 21.58
CA LEU A 622 32.42 33.41 22.58
C LEU A 622 33.27 32.19 22.98
N LYS A 623 34.44 32.01 22.36
CA LYS A 623 35.29 30.82 22.53
C LYS A 623 36.32 30.94 23.66
N SER A 624 36.40 32.09 24.35
CA SER A 624 37.34 32.31 25.46
C SER A 624 36.80 31.96 26.85
N GLU A 625 35.54 31.56 27.01
CA GLU A 625 34.94 31.48 28.37
C GLU A 625 34.42 30.12 28.84
N LEU A 626 34.54 29.01 28.09
CA LEU A 626 34.09 27.70 28.59
C LEU A 626 35.06 26.58 28.23
N ARG A 627 36.06 26.37 29.09
CA ARG A 627 36.90 25.16 29.15
C ARG A 627 36.50 24.32 30.37
N THR A 628 35.65 23.31 30.19
CA THR A 628 35.74 22.01 30.91
C THR A 628 34.74 20.96 30.38
N LYS A 629 35.31 19.88 29.84
CA LYS A 629 34.84 18.48 29.67
C LYS A 629 33.32 18.18 29.60
N GLU A 630 32.84 17.92 28.39
CA GLU A 630 32.12 16.71 27.90
C GLU A 630 31.51 17.04 26.52
N ALA A 631 32.06 16.45 25.46
CA ALA A 631 31.71 16.78 24.07
C ALA A 631 31.44 15.51 23.27
N LEU A 632 30.16 15.25 22.96
CA LEU A 632 29.66 14.48 21.80
C LEU A 632 28.17 14.16 22.01
N PHE A 633 27.23 14.99 21.55
CA PHE A 633 25.89 14.60 21.05
C PHE A 633 24.96 15.82 20.75
N ILE A 634 25.18 16.60 19.69
CA ILE A 634 24.14 17.57 19.25
C ILE A 634 24.09 17.68 17.72
N LEU A 635 23.15 16.94 17.13
CA LEU A 635 22.17 17.47 16.15
C LEU A 635 20.91 16.57 16.03
N GLY A 636 20.60 15.84 17.10
CA GLY A 636 19.35 15.10 17.29
C GLY A 636 18.53 15.56 18.52
N VAL A 637 18.92 16.66 19.18
CA VAL A 637 18.37 17.04 20.50
C VAL A 637 17.47 18.30 20.47
N ILE A 638 17.44 19.09 19.39
CA ILE A 638 16.52 20.25 19.32
C ILE A 638 15.04 19.83 19.08
N GLY A 639 14.79 18.58 18.68
CA GLY A 639 13.44 18.03 18.57
C GLY A 639 12.85 17.41 19.85
N LEU A 640 13.63 17.30 20.94
CA LEU A 640 13.21 16.55 22.14
C LEU A 640 13.20 17.35 23.46
N LEU A 641 13.64 18.62 23.46
CA LEU A 641 13.64 19.46 24.66
C LEU A 641 12.44 20.40 24.81
N ALA A 642 11.48 20.38 23.89
CA ALA A 642 10.20 21.10 24.02
C ALA A 642 9.05 20.26 24.62
N SER A 643 9.29 19.00 25.01
CA SER A 643 8.26 18.11 25.55
C SER A 643 8.50 17.61 26.99
N ILE A 644 9.58 18.06 27.65
CA ILE A 644 9.90 17.63 29.03
C ILE A 644 9.77 18.76 30.07
N THR A 645 9.72 20.04 29.67
CA THR A 645 9.54 21.16 30.62
C THR A 645 8.10 21.43 31.05
N THR A 646 7.09 20.81 30.43
CA THR A 646 5.68 20.94 30.90
C THR A 646 5.28 19.87 31.94
N THR A 647 6.05 18.78 32.06
CA THR A 647 5.73 17.71 33.02
C THR A 647 6.35 17.95 34.41
N PHE A 648 7.39 18.78 34.52
CA PHE A 648 8.03 19.10 35.80
C PHE A 648 7.38 20.27 36.58
N ILE A 649 6.48 21.04 35.97
CA ILE A 649 5.79 22.17 36.63
C ILE A 649 4.43 21.75 37.23
N ILE A 650 3.84 20.63 36.81
CA ILE A 650 2.55 20.14 37.37
C ILE A 650 2.73 19.26 38.61
N ILE A 651 3.90 18.65 38.83
CA ILE A 651 4.14 17.81 40.02
C ILE A 651 4.51 18.62 41.28
N LYS A 652 4.88 19.90 41.16
CA LYS A 652 5.20 20.77 42.32
C LYS A 652 4.01 21.55 42.88
N LYS A 653 2.78 21.36 42.36
CA LYS A 653 1.55 22.03 42.84
C LYS A 653 0.47 21.07 43.39
N ILE A 654 0.79 19.78 43.57
CA ILE A 654 -0.08 18.78 44.24
C ILE A 654 0.53 18.30 45.59
N LYS A 655 1.65 18.88 46.02
CA LYS A 655 2.15 18.77 47.40
C LYS A 655 2.42 20.15 47.98
N LYS A 656 1.35 20.90 48.23
CA LYS A 656 1.23 21.85 49.34
C LYS A 656 -0.25 22.13 49.59
#